data_AF-A0A7S1RPG7-F1
#
_entry.id   AF-A0A7S1RPG7-F1
#
_cell.length_a   1.000
_cell.length_b   1.000
_cell.length_c   1.000
_cell.angle_alpha   90.00
_cell.angle_beta   90.00
_cell.angle_gamma   90.00
#
_symmetry.space_group_name_H-M   'P 1'
#
loop_
_entity.id
_entity.type
_entity.pdbx_description
1 polymer ?
#
loop_
_entity_poly.entity_id
_entity_poly.type
_entity_poly.pdbx_seq_one_letter_code
_entity_poly.pdbx_strand_id
1 'polypeptide(L)'
;LSELGMANSYHSEDLSFFMWAGLADDFWSRSAQDRRASHPPSDLSVLNGTAPSDLANALARCHTKVVALDGLERLFWPVYHVSPGAKVIRLDWRALGDHAGSASEWHPRLQALDTAASLVSSSQHLLPWSLLLGPLALPLLGHDFAPMLFLGGPTLAQVLDPLTGLFIASRHSHRVGSRRRGGLAIDPFGADYDEFYEGVQRTVPAEQLLEWDMSQQRWEDLCGFLDIKPCPKSGPIVRRVSTLSLEESIPAYFFLALPVWLLLHWLHLCIFGPVLSFIFRSALRPTYAAAATTLAAAATTLRRVLLGLASHKWSFWCRLIFVVLVPFLFDMTELWKHVEDRGIPCQHPALPGNKSGVKVVVAGLAKTGTRSLARALYEIGLQHSYHSEELNFHVWSHIYHAYWDKQKLLPGDGEDNITSTMVENFVREPFAVTAQLFGPEALLFATPPDLLARKLSECRVDAVAFDGMEALFWPTYHVSPDVKVISLNWRSYAEYSKSHESFMALLSLTLILVGIVMYSMHFLPWTVLLFYLDPLAGSPVEKMMREGGPPVTQHYPLFLAWYHTATNTRRILMHWSVGLGIHMPSEVDYDDYFDRVRRVVPKENLLEWDMKRNTWEDLCKFVGVEECARTGHLPRAISILNFERDSPICFWGRIPFHLLLHRINWAILGAVISVVSSVRTRVASLVTR
;
A
#
# COMPACT_ATOMS: atom_id res chain seq x y z
N LEU A 1 9.46 19.81 -14.75
CA LEU A 1 10.13 19.31 -15.98
C LEU A 1 9.21 18.46 -16.85
N SER A 2 8.56 17.41 -16.31
CA SER A 2 7.53 16.64 -17.06
C SER A 2 6.44 17.54 -17.67
N GLU A 3 5.95 18.52 -16.90
CA GLU A 3 4.96 19.51 -17.38
C GLU A 3 5.45 20.40 -18.54
N LEU A 4 6.76 20.46 -18.80
CA LEU A 4 7.35 21.18 -19.93
C LEU A 4 7.51 20.28 -21.17
N GLY A 5 6.95 19.06 -21.16
CA GLY A 5 7.04 18.12 -22.27
C GLY A 5 8.38 17.40 -22.37
N MET A 6 9.24 17.49 -21.34
CA MET A 6 10.47 16.71 -21.26
C MET A 6 10.15 15.27 -20.84
N ALA A 7 9.72 14.45 -21.80
CA ALA A 7 9.57 13.01 -21.62
C ALA A 7 10.91 12.35 -21.25
N ASN A 8 10.86 11.21 -20.54
CA ASN A 8 12.04 10.47 -20.04
C ASN A 8 12.85 11.25 -18.99
N SER A 9 12.16 11.83 -18.01
CA SER A 9 12.76 12.34 -16.78
C SER A 9 12.78 11.26 -15.71
N TYR A 10 13.95 10.94 -15.19
CA TYR A 10 14.13 9.91 -14.16
C TYR A 10 14.43 10.55 -12.80
N HIS A 11 13.73 10.11 -11.75
CA HIS A 11 14.11 10.42 -10.38
C HIS A 11 15.26 9.51 -9.93
N SER A 12 15.96 9.84 -8.84
CA SER A 12 17.09 9.06 -8.33
C SER A 12 16.72 7.61 -8.04
N GLU A 13 15.50 7.37 -7.57
CA GLU A 13 14.94 6.04 -7.33
C GLU A 13 14.83 5.24 -8.64
N ASP A 14 14.28 5.84 -9.71
CA ASP A 14 14.20 5.21 -11.03
C ASP A 14 15.60 4.94 -11.60
N LEU A 15 16.50 5.92 -11.48
CA LEU A 15 17.85 5.84 -12.04
C LEU A 15 18.66 4.73 -11.38
N SER A 16 18.53 4.58 -10.06
CA SER A 16 19.19 3.51 -9.31
C SER A 16 18.75 2.13 -9.82
N PHE A 17 17.46 1.96 -10.13
CA PHE A 17 16.89 0.71 -10.62
C PHE A 17 17.29 0.39 -12.06
N PHE A 18 17.15 1.37 -12.98
CA PHE A 18 17.48 1.17 -14.40
C PHE A 18 18.98 1.00 -14.64
N MET A 19 19.81 1.78 -13.94
CA MET A 19 21.26 1.61 -14.04
C MET A 19 21.70 0.27 -13.45
N TRP A 20 21.08 -0.20 -12.36
CA TRP A 20 21.38 -1.54 -11.85
C TRP A 20 21.02 -2.62 -12.86
N ALA A 21 19.82 -2.58 -13.45
CA ALA A 21 19.41 -3.59 -14.43
C ALA A 21 20.33 -3.60 -15.68
N GLY A 22 20.61 -2.42 -16.26
CA GLY A 22 21.44 -2.32 -17.46
C GLY A 22 22.93 -2.58 -17.23
N LEU A 23 23.49 -2.11 -16.10
CA LEU A 23 24.89 -2.35 -15.76
C LEU A 23 25.09 -3.76 -15.20
N ALA A 24 24.11 -4.35 -14.53
CA ALA A 24 24.15 -5.75 -14.13
C ALA A 24 24.24 -6.63 -15.38
N ASP A 25 23.39 -6.47 -16.39
CA ASP A 25 23.45 -7.31 -17.61
C ASP A 25 24.81 -7.21 -18.33
N ASP A 26 25.37 -6.00 -18.47
CA ASP A 26 26.70 -5.80 -19.06
C ASP A 26 27.84 -6.28 -18.15
N PHE A 27 27.72 -6.12 -16.83
CA PHE A 27 28.70 -6.62 -15.85
C PHE A 27 28.67 -8.15 -15.76
N TRP A 28 27.51 -8.78 -15.79
CA TRP A 28 27.32 -10.23 -15.72
C TRP A 28 27.72 -10.92 -17.02
N SER A 29 27.46 -10.30 -18.18
CA SER A 29 27.99 -10.82 -19.45
C SER A 29 29.52 -10.79 -19.50
N ARG A 30 30.16 -9.79 -18.87
CA ARG A 30 31.62 -9.70 -18.71
C ARG A 30 32.15 -10.62 -17.59
N SER A 31 31.45 -10.76 -16.47
CA SER A 31 31.88 -11.57 -15.30
C SER A 31 31.64 -13.07 -15.47
N ALA A 32 30.66 -13.48 -16.29
CA ALA A 32 30.47 -14.87 -16.68
C ALA A 32 31.70 -15.46 -17.42
N GLN A 33 32.57 -14.59 -17.96
CA GLN A 33 33.87 -15.00 -18.52
C GLN A 33 34.98 -15.13 -17.45
N ASP A 34 34.82 -14.53 -16.28
CA ASP A 34 35.81 -14.53 -15.20
C ASP A 34 35.34 -15.36 -13.99
N ARG A 35 35.68 -16.67 -14.00
CA ARG A 35 35.18 -17.70 -13.04
C ARG A 35 35.62 -17.53 -11.58
N ARG A 36 36.13 -16.37 -11.13
CA ARG A 36 36.73 -16.19 -9.80
C ARG A 36 35.99 -15.24 -8.84
N ALA A 37 34.95 -14.53 -9.27
CA ALA A 37 34.20 -13.66 -8.36
C ALA A 37 33.14 -14.48 -7.59
N SER A 38 33.44 -14.83 -6.32
CA SER A 38 32.58 -15.71 -5.53
C SER A 38 31.43 -15.03 -4.79
N HIS A 39 31.32 -13.69 -4.80
CA HIS A 39 30.16 -12.97 -4.23
C HIS A 39 29.91 -11.63 -4.94
N PRO A 40 28.64 -11.23 -5.18
CA PRO A 40 28.32 -9.92 -5.72
C PRO A 40 28.56 -8.81 -4.67
N PRO A 41 29.09 -7.64 -5.07
CA PRO A 41 29.11 -6.46 -4.20
C PRO A 41 27.67 -5.97 -3.99
N SER A 42 27.21 -5.98 -2.74
CA SER A 42 25.85 -5.58 -2.35
C SER A 42 25.69 -4.06 -2.12
N ASP A 43 26.61 -3.25 -2.63
CA ASP A 43 26.67 -1.80 -2.36
C ASP A 43 26.91 -1.02 -3.66
N LEU A 44 26.28 0.15 -3.77
CA LEU A 44 26.32 1.09 -4.88
C LEU A 44 27.74 1.64 -5.19
N SER A 45 28.74 1.24 -4.40
CA SER A 45 30.17 1.38 -4.72
C SER A 45 30.57 0.91 -6.12
N VAL A 46 29.81 -0.01 -6.73
CA VAL A 46 29.98 -0.42 -8.14
C VAL A 46 29.90 0.78 -9.09
N LEU A 47 29.04 1.76 -8.79
CA LEU A 47 28.85 2.95 -9.62
C LEU A 47 30.05 3.90 -9.61
N ASN A 48 30.83 3.92 -8.52
CA ASN A 48 32.10 4.66 -8.48
C ASN A 48 33.19 4.01 -9.34
N GLY A 49 33.04 2.73 -9.69
CA GLY A 49 33.94 2.00 -10.59
C GLY A 49 33.45 1.93 -12.05
N THR A 50 32.22 2.37 -12.33
CA THR A 50 31.65 2.33 -13.68
C THR A 50 32.43 3.27 -14.60
N ALA A 51 32.95 2.75 -15.71
CA ALA A 51 33.62 3.57 -16.70
C ALA A 51 32.64 4.64 -17.23
N PRO A 52 33.06 5.91 -17.40
CA PRO A 52 32.19 6.96 -17.93
C PRO A 52 31.48 6.55 -19.23
N SER A 53 32.14 5.79 -20.11
CA SER A 53 31.53 5.28 -21.34
C SER A 53 30.33 4.34 -21.10
N ASP A 54 30.37 3.50 -20.07
CA ASP A 54 29.29 2.57 -19.75
C ASP A 54 28.08 3.32 -19.18
N LEU A 55 28.31 4.33 -18.34
CA LEU A 55 27.26 5.23 -17.83
C LEU A 55 26.62 6.04 -18.97
N ALA A 56 27.44 6.58 -19.88
CA ALA A 56 26.96 7.29 -21.06
C ALA A 56 26.05 6.40 -21.93
N ASN A 57 26.47 5.15 -22.17
CA ASN A 57 25.72 4.19 -22.94
C ASN A 57 24.39 3.81 -22.26
N ALA A 58 24.37 3.68 -20.93
CA ALA A 58 23.14 3.42 -20.18
C ALA A 58 22.13 4.58 -20.32
N LEU A 59 22.58 5.82 -20.10
CA LEU A 59 21.73 7.01 -20.25
C LEU A 59 21.23 7.18 -21.70
N ALA A 60 22.07 6.90 -22.69
CA ALA A 60 21.70 6.95 -24.11
C ALA A 60 20.66 5.89 -24.48
N ARG A 61 20.80 4.64 -23.99
CA ARG A 61 19.85 3.54 -24.23
C ARG A 61 18.47 3.83 -23.64
N CYS A 62 18.42 4.52 -22.51
CA CYS A 62 17.17 4.94 -21.88
C CYS A 62 16.56 6.20 -22.51
N HIS A 63 17.21 6.79 -23.53
CA HIS A 63 16.81 8.08 -24.10
C HIS A 63 16.59 9.15 -23.01
N THR A 64 17.43 9.12 -21.96
CA THR A 64 17.30 9.97 -20.79
C THR A 64 17.54 11.42 -21.15
N LYS A 65 16.55 12.28 -20.90
CA LYS A 65 16.65 13.73 -21.15
C LYS A 65 16.90 14.54 -19.89
N VAL A 66 16.51 14.00 -18.73
CA VAL A 66 16.61 14.67 -17.43
C VAL A 66 16.94 13.62 -16.37
N VAL A 67 17.88 13.95 -15.49
CA VAL A 67 18.26 13.15 -14.31
C VAL A 67 18.13 14.02 -13.06
N ALA A 68 17.35 13.58 -12.08
CA ALA A 68 17.35 14.15 -10.74
C ALA A 68 18.16 13.24 -9.79
N LEU A 69 19.11 13.81 -9.04
CA LEU A 69 20.06 13.07 -8.19
C LEU A 69 19.81 13.29 -6.70
N ASP A 70 18.55 13.21 -6.26
CA ASP A 70 18.19 13.34 -4.84
C ASP A 70 18.72 12.15 -4.03
N GLY A 71 19.61 12.39 -3.05
CA GLY A 71 20.26 11.37 -2.23
C GLY A 71 21.34 10.55 -2.95
N LEU A 72 21.69 10.91 -4.19
CA LEU A 72 22.73 10.28 -5.01
C LEU A 72 23.73 11.33 -5.52
N GLU A 73 23.99 12.38 -4.74
CA GLU A 73 24.74 13.56 -5.18
C GLU A 73 26.15 13.20 -5.66
N ARG A 74 26.76 12.14 -5.11
CA ARG A 74 28.08 11.67 -5.55
C ARG A 74 28.10 11.14 -6.99
N LEU A 75 26.96 10.75 -7.57
CA LEU A 75 26.86 10.37 -8.98
C LEU A 75 26.83 11.58 -9.93
N PHE A 76 26.73 12.80 -9.41
CA PHE A 76 26.69 14.01 -10.22
C PHE A 76 27.91 14.12 -11.13
N TRP A 77 29.12 13.91 -10.59
CA TRP A 77 30.35 14.05 -11.37
C TRP A 77 30.45 13.06 -12.53
N PRO A 78 30.26 11.74 -12.32
CA PRO A 78 30.18 10.78 -13.43
C PRO A 78 29.15 11.17 -14.49
N VAL A 79 27.93 11.56 -14.08
CA VAL A 79 26.83 11.92 -15.01
C VAL A 79 27.16 13.19 -15.80
N TYR A 80 27.72 14.20 -15.15
CA TYR A 80 28.09 15.46 -15.81
C TYR A 80 29.27 15.28 -16.77
N HIS A 81 30.29 14.50 -16.39
CA HIS A 81 31.45 14.25 -17.25
C HIS A 81 31.10 13.52 -18.56
N VAL A 82 30.09 12.65 -18.55
CA VAL A 82 29.61 11.99 -19.77
C VAL A 82 28.70 12.87 -20.61
N SER A 83 28.20 13.97 -20.03
CA SER A 83 27.29 14.92 -20.68
C SER A 83 27.69 16.37 -20.39
N PRO A 84 28.88 16.85 -20.81
CA PRO A 84 29.38 18.19 -20.46
C PRO A 84 28.58 19.35 -21.08
N GLY A 85 27.62 19.06 -21.96
CA GLY A 85 26.65 20.01 -22.49
C GLY A 85 25.32 20.05 -21.73
N ALA A 86 25.17 19.23 -20.68
CA ALA A 86 23.94 19.15 -19.91
C ALA A 86 23.71 20.43 -19.11
N LYS A 87 22.48 20.92 -19.13
CA LYS A 87 22.02 22.00 -18.27
C LYS A 87 21.75 21.44 -16.87
N VAL A 88 22.36 22.04 -15.86
CA VAL A 88 22.29 21.66 -14.45
C VAL A 88 21.37 22.64 -13.73
N ILE A 89 20.32 22.12 -13.10
CA ILE A 89 19.45 22.89 -12.22
C ILE A 89 19.81 22.53 -10.79
N ARG A 90 20.32 23.50 -10.05
CA ARG A 90 20.74 23.33 -8.66
C ARG A 90 19.68 23.88 -7.72
N LEU A 91 19.02 22.99 -6.98
CA LEU A 91 18.07 23.39 -5.95
C LEU A 91 18.85 23.76 -4.68
N ASP A 92 18.76 25.01 -4.23
CA ASP A 92 19.28 25.40 -2.92
C ASP A 92 18.18 25.27 -1.87
N TRP A 93 18.25 24.21 -1.06
CA TRP A 93 17.27 24.01 0.00
C TRP A 93 17.40 25.04 1.13
N ARG A 94 18.55 25.72 1.27
CA ARG A 94 18.74 26.74 2.33
C ARG A 94 17.99 28.02 2.02
N ALA A 95 17.90 28.40 0.74
CA ALA A 95 17.03 29.49 0.28
C ALA A 95 15.55 29.24 0.62
N LEU A 96 15.14 27.96 0.77
CA LEU A 96 13.78 27.61 1.20
C LEU A 96 13.52 27.92 2.69
N GLY A 97 14.56 28.07 3.51
CA GLY A 97 14.47 28.21 4.97
C GLY A 97 14.26 29.64 5.47
N ASP A 98 14.69 30.66 4.72
CA ASP A 98 14.66 32.06 5.18
C ASP A 98 13.24 32.66 5.23
N HIS A 99 12.24 31.99 4.65
CA HIS A 99 10.82 32.31 4.83
C HIS A 99 10.08 31.36 5.78
N ALA A 100 10.73 30.28 6.24
CA ALA A 100 10.15 29.25 7.08
C ALA A 100 10.77 29.20 8.48
N GLY A 101 11.17 30.34 9.04
CA GLY A 101 11.78 30.44 10.37
C GLY A 101 13.17 29.81 10.40
N SER A 102 14.16 30.57 10.87
CA SER A 102 15.55 30.10 10.97
C SER A 102 15.65 28.70 11.60
N ALA A 103 16.64 27.89 11.23
CA ALA A 103 16.91 26.60 11.89
C ALA A 103 17.08 26.75 13.43
N SER A 104 17.42 27.95 13.91
CA SER A 104 17.42 28.34 15.32
C SER A 104 16.04 28.47 15.98
N GLU A 105 14.93 28.56 15.24
CA GLU A 105 13.55 28.51 15.77
C GLU A 105 13.00 27.07 15.84
N TRP A 106 13.40 26.20 14.92
CA TRP A 106 13.00 24.79 14.93
C TRP A 106 13.72 23.99 16.00
N HIS A 107 14.98 24.32 16.29
CA HIS A 107 15.75 23.60 17.31
C HIS A 107 15.14 23.70 18.73
N PRO A 108 14.68 24.88 19.21
CA PRO A 108 13.94 25.02 20.46
C PRO A 108 12.57 24.34 20.45
N ARG A 109 11.87 24.29 19.31
CA ARG A 109 10.55 23.62 19.21
C ARG A 109 10.68 22.10 19.24
N LEU A 110 11.71 21.56 18.60
CA LEU A 110 12.07 20.14 18.70
C LEU A 110 12.59 19.80 20.11
N GLN A 111 13.37 20.70 20.74
CA GLN A 111 13.73 20.57 22.15
C GLN A 111 12.51 20.68 23.08
N ALA A 112 11.52 21.50 22.76
CA ALA A 112 10.28 21.63 23.52
C ALA A 112 9.40 20.39 23.38
N LEU A 113 9.39 19.72 22.21
CA LEU A 113 8.75 18.42 22.00
C LEU A 113 9.49 17.29 22.75
N ASP A 114 10.83 17.30 22.75
CA ASP A 114 11.64 16.40 23.60
C ASP A 114 11.42 16.68 25.10
N THR A 115 11.24 17.94 25.48
CA THR A 115 10.97 18.38 26.86
C THR A 115 9.53 18.04 27.27
N ALA A 116 8.56 18.16 26.36
CA ALA A 116 7.16 17.75 26.57
C ALA A 116 7.04 16.22 26.68
N ALA A 117 7.76 15.46 25.85
CA ALA A 117 7.88 14.01 25.99
C ALA A 117 8.53 13.62 27.33
N SER A 118 9.54 14.39 27.78
CA SER A 118 10.18 14.23 29.09
C SER A 118 9.26 14.61 30.26
N LEU A 119 8.39 15.63 30.09
CA LEU A 119 7.37 16.06 31.07
C LEU A 119 6.22 15.06 31.19
N VAL A 120 5.81 14.44 30.08
CA VAL A 120 4.85 13.32 30.07
C VAL A 120 5.43 12.08 30.78
N SER A 121 6.76 11.90 30.76
CA SER A 121 7.42 10.85 31.54
C SER A 121 7.55 11.17 33.04
N SER A 122 7.46 12.44 33.43
CA SER A 122 7.73 12.91 34.81
C SER A 122 6.50 13.43 35.57
N SER A 123 5.30 13.37 35.00
CA SER A 123 4.04 13.75 35.67
C SER A 123 3.53 12.69 36.65
N GLN A 124 4.22 12.52 37.78
CA GLN A 124 3.85 11.57 38.83
C GLN A 124 2.73 12.05 39.79
N HIS A 125 2.15 13.25 39.66
CA HIS A 125 1.29 13.82 40.72
C HIS A 125 0.03 14.61 40.33
N LEU A 126 -0.55 14.45 39.13
CA LEU A 126 -1.83 15.10 38.81
C LEU A 126 -2.94 14.10 38.44
N LEU A 127 -3.89 13.99 39.38
CA LEU A 127 -5.19 13.29 39.40
C LEU A 127 -5.24 11.82 38.91
N PRO A 128 -5.66 10.88 39.78
CA PRO A 128 -5.86 9.51 39.36
C PRO A 128 -7.12 9.41 38.49
N TRP A 129 -6.95 8.88 37.28
CA TRP A 129 -8.00 8.53 36.32
C TRP A 129 -9.08 7.58 36.89
N SER A 130 -8.88 7.04 38.09
CA SER A 130 -9.86 6.25 38.84
C SER A 130 -11.16 7.00 39.16
N LEU A 131 -11.17 8.34 39.18
CA LEU A 131 -12.38 9.14 39.42
C LEU A 131 -13.29 9.28 38.18
N LEU A 132 -12.75 9.14 36.96
CA LEU A 132 -13.53 9.30 35.72
C LEU A 132 -14.16 7.98 35.24
N LEU A 133 -13.61 6.83 35.64
CA LEU A 133 -14.10 5.50 35.22
C LEU A 133 -14.78 4.71 36.38
N GLY A 134 -14.67 5.18 37.62
CA GLY A 134 -15.23 4.53 38.80
C GLY A 134 -16.75 4.29 38.78
N PRO A 135 -17.60 5.22 38.31
CA PRO A 135 -19.06 5.03 38.36
C PRO A 135 -19.63 4.05 37.33
N LEU A 136 -18.88 3.72 36.26
CA LEU A 136 -19.36 2.84 35.18
C LEU A 136 -18.84 1.40 35.28
N ALA A 137 -17.73 1.16 36.00
CA ALA A 137 -17.11 -0.17 36.10
C ALA A 137 -17.58 -1.00 37.30
N LEU A 138 -18.11 -0.38 38.36
CA LEU A 138 -18.41 -1.07 39.62
C LEU A 138 -19.60 -2.07 39.61
N PRO A 139 -20.63 -1.97 38.73
CA PRO A 139 -21.68 -2.99 38.69
C PRO A 139 -21.28 -4.27 37.95
N LEU A 140 -20.19 -4.26 37.16
CA LEU A 140 -19.83 -5.36 36.24
C LEU A 140 -18.70 -6.25 36.72
N LEU A 141 -17.95 -5.82 37.75
CA LEU A 141 -16.82 -6.55 38.28
C LEU A 141 -17.06 -6.82 39.77
N GLY A 142 -17.48 -8.04 40.07
CA GLY A 142 -17.71 -8.50 41.45
C GLY A 142 -16.50 -8.32 42.36
N HIS A 143 -16.75 -8.38 43.67
CA HIS A 143 -15.84 -8.01 44.77
C HIS A 143 -14.44 -8.66 44.80
N ASP A 144 -14.11 -9.61 43.92
CA ASP A 144 -12.86 -10.37 43.94
C ASP A 144 -11.68 -9.72 43.19
N PHE A 145 -11.86 -8.57 42.55
CA PHE A 145 -10.81 -7.93 41.71
C PHE A 145 -9.96 -6.84 42.38
N ALA A 146 -10.23 -6.50 43.64
CA ALA A 146 -9.53 -5.43 44.36
C ALA A 146 -8.00 -5.61 44.58
N PRO A 147 -7.42 -6.84 44.72
CA PRO A 147 -6.00 -6.96 45.09
C PRO A 147 -5.00 -6.80 43.94
N MET A 148 -5.42 -6.86 42.66
CA MET A 148 -4.48 -6.84 41.53
C MET A 148 -4.04 -5.44 41.07
N LEU A 149 -4.74 -4.38 41.49
CA LEU A 149 -4.46 -3.01 41.05
C LEU A 149 -3.35 -2.29 41.83
N PHE A 150 -2.83 -2.87 42.92
CA PHE A 150 -1.91 -2.18 43.85
C PHE A 150 -0.42 -2.61 43.78
N LEU A 151 -0.04 -3.55 42.91
CA LEU A 151 1.34 -4.05 42.83
C LEU A 151 1.99 -3.74 41.47
N GLY A 152 2.48 -2.51 41.28
CA GLY A 152 3.16 -2.15 40.02
C GLY A 152 4.04 -0.90 39.98
N GLY A 153 4.28 -0.21 41.10
CA GLY A 153 4.98 1.08 41.10
C GLY A 153 6.48 1.07 40.76
N PRO A 154 7.33 0.19 41.34
CA PRO A 154 8.79 0.37 41.24
C PRO A 154 9.44 -0.22 39.98
N THR A 155 8.78 -1.18 39.32
CA THR A 155 9.41 -2.01 38.28
C THR A 155 9.42 -1.33 36.89
N LEU A 156 8.54 -0.36 36.67
CA LEU A 156 8.43 0.35 35.38
C LEU A 156 9.57 1.37 35.18
N ALA A 157 10.02 2.00 36.26
CA ALA A 157 11.11 2.99 36.23
C ALA A 157 12.47 2.37 35.83
N GLN A 158 12.74 1.11 36.21
CA GLN A 158 13.99 0.42 35.89
C GLN A 158 14.06 -0.12 34.44
N VAL A 159 12.94 -0.09 33.71
CA VAL A 159 12.85 -0.60 32.33
C VAL A 159 12.90 0.53 31.30
N LEU A 160 12.43 1.74 31.65
CA LEU A 160 12.36 2.87 30.72
C LEU A 160 13.70 3.63 30.57
N ASP A 161 14.52 3.69 31.62
CA ASP A 161 15.79 4.43 31.63
C ASP A 161 16.81 3.96 30.56
N PRO A 162 17.00 2.64 30.32
CA PRO A 162 17.90 2.16 29.27
C PRO A 162 17.37 2.36 27.84
N LEU A 163 16.05 2.45 27.66
CA LEU A 163 15.41 2.58 26.34
C LEU A 163 15.45 4.03 25.84
N THR A 164 15.33 5.01 26.74
CA THR A 164 15.58 6.43 26.44
C THR A 164 17.04 6.65 26.05
N GLY A 165 17.98 5.98 26.72
CA GLY A 165 19.40 5.96 26.34
C GLY A 165 19.66 5.33 24.96
N LEU A 166 18.90 4.30 24.57
CA LEU A 166 19.03 3.63 23.26
C LEU A 166 18.47 4.46 22.10
N PHE A 167 17.41 5.24 22.34
CA PHE A 167 16.83 6.14 21.34
C PHE A 167 17.76 7.34 21.06
N ILE A 168 18.40 7.87 22.12
CA ILE A 168 19.42 8.91 22.02
C ILE A 168 20.70 8.35 21.35
N ALA A 169 21.12 7.13 21.69
CA ALA A 169 22.30 6.48 21.09
C ALA A 169 22.07 6.07 19.62
N SER A 170 20.86 5.71 19.21
CA SER A 170 20.49 5.42 17.81
C SER A 170 20.61 6.67 16.92
N ARG A 171 20.10 7.82 17.39
CA ARG A 171 20.29 9.11 16.72
C ARG A 171 21.74 9.58 16.70
N HIS A 172 22.52 9.27 17.74
CA HIS A 172 23.95 9.56 17.78
C HIS A 172 24.78 8.62 16.87
N SER A 173 24.40 7.34 16.77
CA SER A 173 25.05 6.35 15.90
C SER A 173 24.83 6.66 14.41
N HIS A 174 23.66 7.18 14.02
CA HIS A 174 23.44 7.70 12.65
C HIS A 174 24.33 8.90 12.33
N ARG A 175 24.64 9.77 13.30
CA ARG A 175 25.56 10.91 13.12
C ARG A 175 27.05 10.52 13.14
N VAL A 176 27.42 9.46 13.85
CA VAL A 176 28.82 9.02 13.97
C VAL A 176 29.19 7.98 12.90
N GLY A 177 28.21 7.23 12.38
CA GLY A 177 28.40 6.20 11.35
C GLY A 177 28.57 6.72 9.92
N SER A 178 28.00 7.88 9.58
CA SER A 178 28.15 8.48 8.23
C SER A 178 29.57 8.98 7.95
N ARG A 179 30.36 9.29 8.98
CA ARG A 179 31.74 9.80 8.83
C ARG A 179 32.77 8.76 8.36
N ARG A 180 32.43 7.47 8.20
CA ARG A 180 33.44 6.43 7.86
C ARG A 180 33.05 5.35 6.85
N ARG A 181 31.83 5.32 6.30
CA ARG A 181 31.48 4.39 5.21
C ARG A 181 30.86 5.18 4.06
N GLY A 182 31.41 5.02 2.86
CA GLY A 182 31.16 5.86 1.69
C GLY A 182 29.77 5.71 1.09
N GLY A 183 28.72 6.16 1.79
CA GLY A 183 27.39 6.34 1.22
C GLY A 183 27.41 7.33 0.05
N LEU A 184 26.45 7.18 -0.87
CA LEU A 184 26.29 8.05 -2.04
C LEU A 184 25.60 9.38 -1.72
N ALA A 185 24.88 9.44 -0.60
CA ALA A 185 24.26 10.66 -0.11
C ALA A 185 25.28 11.58 0.58
N ILE A 186 25.20 12.87 0.32
CA ILE A 186 25.97 13.89 1.03
C ILE A 186 25.16 14.36 2.23
N ASP A 187 25.80 14.53 3.40
CA ASP A 187 25.13 15.05 4.60
C ASP A 187 24.70 16.50 4.33
N PRO A 188 23.39 16.80 4.26
CA PRO A 188 22.90 18.13 3.87
C PRO A 188 23.26 19.23 4.88
N PHE A 189 23.70 18.87 6.09
CA PHE A 189 24.08 19.82 7.15
C PHE A 189 25.60 19.87 7.41
N GLY A 190 26.40 19.22 6.57
CA GLY A 190 27.86 19.09 6.75
C GLY A 190 28.68 19.94 5.77
N ALA A 191 29.98 20.08 6.08
CA ALA A 191 30.96 20.73 5.20
C ALA A 191 31.04 20.05 3.80
N ASP A 192 30.75 18.75 3.73
CA ASP A 192 30.69 17.99 2.48
C ASP A 192 29.60 18.52 1.52
N TYR A 193 28.50 19.07 2.04
CA TYR A 193 27.45 19.68 1.23
C TYR A 193 27.95 21.00 0.61
N ASP A 194 28.55 21.88 1.41
CA ASP A 194 29.14 23.13 0.91
C ASP A 194 30.21 22.85 -0.14
N GLU A 195 31.12 21.92 0.14
CA GLU A 195 32.19 21.53 -0.78
C GLU A 195 31.64 20.98 -2.11
N PHE A 196 30.60 20.14 -2.05
CA PHE A 196 29.96 19.62 -3.26
C PHE A 196 29.33 20.74 -4.08
N TYR A 197 28.57 21.64 -3.46
CA TYR A 197 27.89 22.73 -4.15
C TYR A 197 28.86 23.76 -4.75
N GLU A 198 29.93 24.11 -4.01
CA GLU A 198 31.03 24.92 -4.53
C GLU A 198 31.77 24.19 -5.66
N GLY A 199 31.88 22.87 -5.58
CA GLY A 199 32.38 22.03 -6.67
C GLY A 199 31.54 22.20 -7.94
N VAL A 200 30.21 22.05 -7.82
CA VAL A 200 29.26 22.23 -8.93
C VAL A 200 29.40 23.62 -9.55
N GLN A 201 29.40 24.68 -8.73
CA GLN A 201 29.58 26.06 -9.21
C GLN A 201 30.91 26.29 -9.93
N ARG A 202 32.00 25.69 -9.44
CA ARG A 202 33.33 25.84 -10.05
C ARG A 202 33.47 25.09 -11.37
N THR A 203 32.73 23.99 -11.54
CA THR A 203 32.94 23.05 -12.65
C THR A 203 31.94 23.24 -13.78
N VAL A 204 30.67 23.54 -13.45
CA VAL A 204 29.61 23.76 -14.46
C VAL A 204 29.67 25.19 -14.97
N PRO A 205 29.77 25.44 -16.29
CA PRO A 205 29.72 26.78 -16.86
C PRO A 205 28.44 27.53 -16.43
N ALA A 206 28.55 28.83 -16.19
CA ALA A 206 27.45 29.63 -15.67
C ALA A 206 26.21 29.61 -16.57
N GLU A 207 26.37 29.53 -17.89
CA GLU A 207 25.29 29.41 -18.87
C GLU A 207 24.59 28.04 -18.84
N GLN A 208 25.21 27.03 -18.25
CA GLN A 208 24.66 25.69 -18.05
C GLN A 208 24.19 25.47 -16.62
N LEU A 209 24.34 26.44 -15.70
CA LEU A 209 23.99 26.30 -14.30
C LEU A 209 22.84 27.25 -13.95
N LEU A 210 21.68 26.69 -13.63
CA LEU A 210 20.57 27.43 -13.05
C LEU A 210 20.55 27.21 -11.55
N GLU A 211 20.91 28.23 -10.80
CA GLU A 211 20.66 28.25 -9.36
C GLU A 211 19.18 28.50 -9.14
N TRP A 212 18.49 27.45 -8.68
CA TRP A 212 17.04 27.45 -8.62
C TRP A 212 16.52 27.74 -7.21
N ASP A 213 15.89 28.92 -7.07
CA ASP A 213 15.17 29.35 -5.87
C ASP A 213 13.66 29.24 -6.13
N MET A 214 13.06 28.22 -5.52
CA MET A 214 11.63 27.94 -5.63
C MET A 214 10.73 29.07 -5.12
N SER A 215 11.25 30.01 -4.32
CA SER A 215 10.48 31.13 -3.78
C SER A 215 10.39 32.31 -4.74
N GLN A 216 11.38 32.48 -5.61
CA GLN A 216 11.48 33.66 -6.48
C GLN A 216 11.24 33.35 -7.96
N GLN A 217 11.59 32.16 -8.42
CA GLN A 217 11.62 31.86 -9.85
C GLN A 217 10.30 31.32 -10.39
N ARG A 218 10.06 31.62 -11.66
CA ARG A 218 8.81 31.36 -12.37
C ARG A 218 9.04 30.36 -13.51
N TRP A 219 7.94 29.82 -14.04
CA TRP A 219 7.99 28.91 -15.20
C TRP A 219 8.77 29.50 -16.37
N GLU A 220 8.66 30.81 -16.59
CA GLU A 220 9.35 31.52 -17.67
C GLU A 220 10.88 31.48 -17.52
N ASP A 221 11.40 31.56 -16.29
CA ASP A 221 12.83 31.50 -16.00
C ASP A 221 13.37 30.10 -16.32
N LEU A 222 12.64 29.06 -15.91
CA LEU A 222 12.98 27.67 -16.19
C LEU A 222 12.93 27.37 -17.69
N CYS A 223 11.88 27.81 -18.39
CA CYS A 223 11.75 27.66 -19.84
C CYS A 223 12.85 28.41 -20.59
N GLY A 224 13.18 29.63 -20.16
CA GLY A 224 14.25 30.43 -20.72
C GLY A 224 15.59 29.73 -20.58
N PHE A 225 15.90 29.22 -19.38
CA PHE A 225 17.10 28.44 -19.15
C PHE A 225 17.13 27.16 -19.97
N LEU A 226 16.00 26.46 -20.17
CA LEU A 226 15.93 25.22 -20.96
C LEU A 226 15.79 25.44 -22.47
N ASP A 227 15.79 26.69 -22.95
CA ASP A 227 15.51 27.06 -24.36
C ASP A 227 14.14 26.56 -24.89
N ILE A 228 13.13 26.45 -24.02
CA ILE A 228 11.79 26.02 -24.39
C ILE A 228 10.96 27.23 -24.82
N LYS A 229 10.68 27.35 -26.12
CA LYS A 229 9.88 28.44 -26.72
C LYS A 229 8.74 27.88 -27.58
N PRO A 230 7.48 28.31 -27.38
CA PRO A 230 6.99 29.14 -26.27
C PRO A 230 6.97 28.37 -24.94
N CYS A 231 7.07 29.08 -23.81
CA CYS A 231 6.93 28.44 -22.50
C CYS A 231 5.48 27.99 -22.29
N PRO A 232 5.22 26.69 -22.02
CA PRO A 232 3.86 26.16 -21.93
C PRO A 232 3.13 26.57 -20.64
N LYS A 233 3.86 27.07 -19.64
CA LYS A 233 3.32 27.55 -18.36
C LYS A 233 3.85 28.94 -18.04
N SER A 234 3.12 29.70 -17.23
CA SER A 234 3.52 31.03 -16.79
C SER A 234 3.27 31.20 -15.29
N GLY A 235 4.00 32.12 -14.66
CA GLY A 235 3.85 32.43 -13.24
C GLY A 235 4.71 31.58 -12.30
N PRO A 236 4.55 31.76 -10.97
CA PRO A 236 5.37 31.07 -9.97
C PRO A 236 5.16 29.55 -10.00
N ILE A 237 6.22 28.79 -9.75
CA ILE A 237 6.11 27.33 -9.62
C ILE A 237 5.56 27.00 -8.24
N VAL A 238 4.37 26.38 -8.20
CA VAL A 238 3.74 25.98 -6.93
C VAL A 238 4.53 24.84 -6.31
N ARG A 239 4.99 25.04 -5.06
CA ARG A 239 5.68 24.01 -4.28
C ARG A 239 4.73 22.86 -3.97
N ARG A 240 5.00 21.67 -4.51
CA ARG A 240 4.40 20.42 -4.01
C ARG A 240 5.28 19.89 -2.89
N VAL A 241 4.77 19.86 -1.66
CA VAL A 241 5.44 19.23 -0.53
C VAL A 241 5.05 17.76 -0.53
N SER A 242 5.99 16.87 -0.86
CA SER A 242 5.75 15.41 -0.94
C SER A 242 5.48 14.77 0.43
N THR A 243 5.73 15.48 1.54
CA THR A 243 5.65 14.92 2.90
C THR A 243 4.29 15.07 3.60
N LEU A 244 3.28 15.69 2.98
CA LEU A 244 2.02 16.02 3.67
C LEU A 244 0.90 14.95 3.60
N SER A 245 1.05 13.84 2.88
CA SER A 245 -0.01 12.81 2.85
C SER A 245 -0.11 11.99 4.15
N LEU A 246 1.00 11.84 4.89
CA LEU A 246 1.00 11.08 6.14
C LEU A 246 0.52 11.94 7.32
N GLU A 247 0.95 13.20 7.45
CA GLU A 247 0.68 14.01 8.64
C GLU A 247 -0.78 14.43 8.80
N GLU A 248 -1.55 14.63 7.72
CA GLU A 248 -2.96 15.01 7.81
C GLU A 248 -3.89 13.80 8.00
N SER A 249 -3.47 12.61 7.58
CA SER A 249 -4.21 11.36 7.82
C SER A 249 -3.82 10.68 9.14
N ILE A 250 -2.66 11.07 9.73
CA ILE A 250 -2.21 10.60 11.04
C ILE A 250 -3.28 10.81 12.11
N PRO A 251 -3.93 11.96 12.34
CA PRO A 251 -4.87 12.11 13.45
C PRO A 251 -6.05 11.15 13.39
N ALA A 252 -6.64 10.92 12.20
CA ALA A 252 -7.76 9.98 12.05
C ALA A 252 -7.30 8.53 12.23
N TYR A 253 -6.16 8.15 11.66
CA TYR A 253 -5.53 6.85 11.91
C TYR A 253 -5.08 6.71 13.37
N PHE A 254 -4.62 7.76 14.02
CA PHE A 254 -4.21 7.77 15.43
C PHE A 254 -5.45 7.61 16.29
N PHE A 255 -6.54 8.36 16.13
CA PHE A 255 -7.69 8.20 17.04
C PHE A 255 -8.43 6.86 16.91
N LEU A 256 -8.38 6.18 15.75
CA LEU A 256 -8.99 4.85 15.54
C LEU A 256 -8.01 3.69 15.73
N ALA A 257 -6.79 3.81 15.22
CA ALA A 257 -5.77 2.80 15.36
C ALA A 257 -5.00 2.92 16.67
N LEU A 258 -4.92 4.06 17.37
CA LEU A 258 -4.23 4.17 18.66
C LEU A 258 -4.93 3.36 19.75
N PRO A 259 -6.26 3.28 19.91
CA PRO A 259 -6.85 2.38 20.89
C PRO A 259 -6.59 0.91 20.57
N VAL A 260 -6.67 0.53 19.28
CA VAL A 260 -6.38 -0.83 18.80
C VAL A 260 -4.88 -1.13 18.90
N TRP A 261 -4.02 -0.19 18.56
CA TRP A 261 -2.57 -0.26 18.62
C TRP A 261 -2.14 -0.24 20.07
N LEU A 262 -2.58 0.67 20.93
CA LEU A 262 -2.34 0.64 22.38
C LEU A 262 -2.88 -0.62 23.01
N LEU A 263 -4.02 -1.17 22.57
CA LEU A 263 -4.48 -2.48 23.02
C LEU A 263 -3.54 -3.58 22.54
N LEU A 264 -3.16 -3.59 21.26
CA LEU A 264 -2.22 -4.54 20.67
C LEU A 264 -0.82 -4.40 21.24
N HIS A 265 -0.38 -3.20 21.63
CA HIS A 265 0.92 -2.84 22.17
C HIS A 265 0.95 -3.06 23.68
N TRP A 266 -0.16 -2.84 24.39
CA TRP A 266 -0.36 -3.30 25.76
C TRP A 266 -0.38 -4.83 25.79
N LEU A 267 -1.07 -5.49 24.86
CA LEU A 267 -1.02 -6.94 24.66
C LEU A 267 0.39 -7.39 24.24
N HIS A 268 1.07 -6.64 23.39
CA HIS A 268 2.46 -6.91 23.01
C HIS A 268 3.35 -6.76 24.23
N LEU A 269 3.23 -5.72 25.05
CA LEU A 269 4.01 -5.51 26.26
C LEU A 269 3.66 -6.47 27.40
N CYS A 270 2.42 -6.98 27.47
CA CYS A 270 2.00 -7.96 28.47
C CYS A 270 2.33 -9.41 28.07
N ILE A 271 2.29 -9.73 26.77
CA ILE A 271 2.51 -11.09 26.25
C ILE A 271 3.92 -11.24 25.66
N PHE A 272 4.32 -10.32 24.78
CA PHE A 272 5.61 -10.31 24.07
C PHE A 272 6.68 -9.44 24.73
N GLY A 273 6.35 -8.46 25.57
CA GLY A 273 7.28 -7.57 26.27
C GLY A 273 8.20 -8.33 27.23
N PRO A 274 7.71 -9.31 28.01
CA PRO A 274 8.57 -10.20 28.77
C PRO A 274 9.43 -11.09 27.87
N VAL A 275 8.99 -11.39 26.65
CA VAL A 275 9.74 -12.20 25.66
C VAL A 275 10.83 -11.37 24.98
N LEU A 276 10.51 -10.17 24.49
CA LEU A 276 11.40 -9.25 23.78
C LEU A 276 12.39 -8.56 24.72
N SER A 277 11.99 -8.14 25.92
CA SER A 277 12.91 -7.65 26.96
C SER A 277 13.92 -8.72 27.37
N PHE A 278 13.48 -9.99 27.41
CA PHE A 278 14.35 -11.12 27.64
C PHE A 278 15.26 -11.44 26.44
N ILE A 279 14.74 -11.41 25.20
CA ILE A 279 15.54 -11.52 23.96
C ILE A 279 16.61 -10.42 23.90
N PHE A 280 16.27 -9.15 24.15
CA PHE A 280 17.20 -8.02 24.06
C PHE A 280 18.28 -8.07 25.15
N ARG A 281 17.94 -8.44 26.39
CA ARG A 281 18.93 -8.69 27.45
C ARG A 281 19.87 -9.86 27.13
N SER A 282 19.45 -10.76 26.25
CA SER A 282 20.19 -11.96 25.85
C SER A 282 21.01 -11.73 24.56
N ALA A 283 20.51 -10.95 23.60
CA ALA A 283 21.18 -10.63 22.33
C ALA A 283 22.37 -9.68 22.50
N LEU A 284 22.38 -8.86 23.57
CA LEU A 284 23.51 -7.98 23.91
C LEU A 284 24.62 -8.69 24.71
N ARG A 285 24.53 -10.01 24.93
CA ARG A 285 25.64 -10.81 25.47
C ARG A 285 26.05 -11.88 24.45
N PRO A 286 27.27 -11.82 23.89
CA PRO A 286 27.70 -12.70 22.81
C PRO A 286 28.09 -14.06 23.39
N THR A 287 27.13 -14.90 23.74
CA THR A 287 27.38 -16.33 24.01
C THR A 287 26.19 -17.16 23.58
N TYR A 288 26.45 -18.31 22.94
CA TYR A 288 25.46 -19.33 22.55
C TYR A 288 24.51 -19.75 23.69
N ALA A 289 24.94 -19.57 24.95
CA ALA A 289 24.11 -19.77 26.14
C ALA A 289 22.87 -18.85 26.16
N ALA A 290 23.01 -17.58 25.73
CA ALA A 290 21.94 -16.59 25.73
C ALA A 290 20.85 -16.90 24.68
N ALA A 291 21.25 -17.42 23.50
CA ALA A 291 20.30 -17.91 22.50
C ALA A 291 19.51 -19.13 23.01
N ALA A 292 20.17 -20.07 23.69
CA ALA A 292 19.50 -21.22 24.31
C ALA A 292 18.55 -20.79 25.45
N THR A 293 18.93 -19.80 26.26
CA THR A 293 18.04 -19.26 27.31
C THR A 293 16.85 -18.53 26.68
N THR A 294 17.07 -17.82 25.57
CA THR A 294 16.04 -17.10 24.81
C THR A 294 15.02 -18.05 24.18
N LEU A 295 15.51 -19.11 23.53
CA LEU A 295 14.66 -20.21 23.04
C LEU A 295 13.90 -20.87 24.19
N ALA A 296 14.53 -21.11 25.33
CA ALA A 296 13.87 -21.68 26.51
C ALA A 296 12.80 -20.75 27.11
N ALA A 297 13.04 -19.43 27.15
CA ALA A 297 12.09 -18.45 27.66
C ALA A 297 10.93 -18.21 26.69
N ALA A 298 11.20 -18.08 25.38
CA ALA A 298 10.16 -18.03 24.35
C ALA A 298 9.33 -19.31 24.35
N ALA A 299 9.98 -20.48 24.44
CA ALA A 299 9.28 -21.76 24.59
C ALA A 299 8.50 -21.84 25.91
N THR A 300 8.94 -21.17 26.98
CA THR A 300 8.23 -21.11 28.27
C THR A 300 7.03 -20.17 28.23
N THR A 301 7.15 -19.01 27.57
CA THR A 301 6.03 -18.08 27.37
C THR A 301 5.02 -18.65 26.40
N LEU A 302 5.47 -19.18 25.27
CA LEU A 302 4.63 -19.94 24.35
C LEU A 302 4.00 -21.13 25.07
N ARG A 303 4.74 -21.85 25.92
CA ARG A 303 4.17 -22.88 26.82
C ARG A 303 3.10 -22.31 27.74
N ARG A 304 3.26 -21.15 28.36
CA ARG A 304 2.24 -20.57 29.25
C ARG A 304 1.00 -20.13 28.47
N VAL A 305 1.19 -19.58 27.27
CA VAL A 305 0.09 -19.26 26.34
C VAL A 305 -0.63 -20.53 25.91
N LEU A 306 0.09 -21.56 25.45
CA LEU A 306 -0.45 -22.85 25.03
C LEU A 306 -1.08 -23.66 26.16
N LEU A 307 -0.50 -23.66 27.37
CA LEU A 307 -1.08 -24.30 28.56
C LEU A 307 -2.29 -23.52 29.08
N GLY A 308 -2.25 -22.18 28.97
CA GLY A 308 -3.42 -21.35 29.16
C GLY A 308 -4.52 -21.79 28.20
N LEU A 309 -4.21 -21.85 26.90
CA LEU A 309 -5.14 -22.23 25.82
C LEU A 309 -5.77 -23.60 26.06
N ALA A 310 -5.02 -24.55 26.62
CA ALA A 310 -5.50 -25.90 26.96
C ALA A 310 -6.33 -25.94 28.25
N SER A 311 -6.20 -24.95 29.13
CA SER A 311 -6.99 -24.86 30.35
C SER A 311 -8.33 -24.18 30.04
N HIS A 312 -9.45 -24.71 30.56
CA HIS A 312 -10.77 -24.06 30.48
C HIS A 312 -10.81 -22.63 31.09
N LYS A 313 -9.70 -22.14 31.67
CA LYS A 313 -9.59 -20.89 32.43
C LYS A 313 -9.34 -19.64 31.59
N TRP A 314 -9.32 -19.71 30.25
CA TRP A 314 -9.30 -18.48 29.45
C TRP A 314 -10.55 -17.65 29.73
N SER A 315 -10.32 -16.39 30.08
CA SER A 315 -11.40 -15.41 30.13
C SER A 315 -12.07 -15.35 28.75
N PHE A 316 -13.35 -15.01 28.75
CA PHE A 316 -14.12 -14.77 27.54
C PHE A 316 -13.37 -13.84 26.56
N TRP A 317 -12.74 -12.78 27.09
CA TRP A 317 -12.00 -11.78 26.31
C TRP A 317 -10.78 -12.35 25.58
N CYS A 318 -9.98 -13.19 26.22
CA CYS A 318 -8.82 -13.79 25.54
C CYS A 318 -9.28 -14.68 24.37
N ARG A 319 -10.39 -15.42 24.54
CA ARG A 319 -10.94 -16.25 23.45
C ARG A 319 -11.46 -15.38 22.30
N LEU A 320 -12.20 -14.32 22.61
CA LEU A 320 -12.71 -13.39 21.61
C LEU A 320 -11.57 -12.73 20.83
N ILE A 321 -10.54 -12.25 21.51
CA ILE A 321 -9.35 -11.67 20.88
C ILE A 321 -8.68 -12.67 19.95
N PHE A 322 -8.49 -13.92 20.38
CA PHE A 322 -7.87 -14.95 19.52
C PHE A 322 -8.74 -15.27 18.29
N VAL A 323 -10.05 -15.38 18.48
CA VAL A 323 -11.03 -15.63 17.40
C VAL A 323 -11.05 -14.50 16.38
N VAL A 324 -10.78 -13.26 16.79
CA VAL A 324 -10.73 -12.12 15.88
C VAL A 324 -9.35 -11.97 15.24
N LEU A 325 -8.29 -11.98 16.05
CA LEU A 325 -6.95 -11.64 15.60
C LEU A 325 -6.31 -12.73 14.76
N VAL A 326 -6.49 -14.02 15.09
CA VAL A 326 -5.81 -15.08 14.35
C VAL A 326 -6.31 -15.21 12.92
N PRO A 327 -7.64 -15.25 12.66
CA PRO A 327 -8.09 -15.29 11.28
C PRO A 327 -7.77 -14.01 10.51
N PHE A 328 -7.80 -12.85 11.18
CA PHE A 328 -7.30 -11.60 10.59
C PHE A 328 -5.82 -11.69 10.21
N LEU A 329 -4.96 -12.24 11.06
CA LEU A 329 -3.55 -12.46 10.73
C LEU A 329 -3.39 -13.46 9.59
N PHE A 330 -4.20 -14.52 9.51
CA PHE A 330 -4.15 -15.49 8.41
C PHE A 330 -4.57 -14.86 7.08
N ASP A 331 -5.58 -13.99 7.10
CA ASP A 331 -5.99 -13.20 5.94
C ASP A 331 -4.90 -12.20 5.52
N MET A 332 -4.37 -11.41 6.46
CA MET A 332 -3.30 -10.43 6.18
C MET A 332 -1.97 -11.05 5.74
N THR A 333 -1.67 -12.26 6.19
CA THR A 333 -0.49 -13.03 5.74
C THR A 333 -0.77 -13.85 4.48
N GLU A 334 -2.02 -13.83 4.01
CA GLU A 334 -2.52 -14.66 2.92
C GLU A 334 -2.09 -16.14 3.05
N LEU A 335 -2.16 -16.69 4.28
CA LEU A 335 -1.67 -18.04 4.61
C LEU A 335 -2.22 -19.10 3.64
N TRP A 336 -3.47 -18.92 3.20
CA TRP A 336 -4.17 -19.87 2.35
C TRP A 336 -4.24 -19.46 0.88
N LYS A 337 -3.50 -18.45 0.43
CA LYS A 337 -3.69 -17.83 -0.91
C LYS A 337 -3.68 -18.80 -2.09
N HIS A 338 -2.77 -19.78 -2.06
CA HIS A 338 -2.63 -20.76 -3.14
C HIS A 338 -3.76 -21.78 -3.18
N VAL A 339 -4.50 -21.86 -2.07
CA VAL A 339 -5.60 -22.77 -1.87
C VAL A 339 -6.95 -22.05 -2.03
N GLU A 340 -7.01 -20.77 -1.64
CA GLU A 340 -8.20 -19.93 -1.71
C GLU A 340 -8.53 -19.41 -3.10
N ASP A 341 -7.52 -19.29 -3.95
CA ASP A 341 -7.67 -18.72 -5.27
C ASP A 341 -7.13 -19.66 -6.34
N ARG A 342 -8.02 -20.12 -7.23
CA ARG A 342 -7.66 -20.97 -8.37
C ARG A 342 -7.00 -20.20 -9.52
N GLY A 343 -6.94 -18.87 -9.43
CA GLY A 343 -6.35 -18.03 -10.45
C GLY A 343 -7.07 -18.13 -11.80
N ILE A 344 -8.37 -18.50 -11.81
CA ILE A 344 -9.15 -18.71 -13.04
C ILE A 344 -9.28 -17.36 -13.76
N PRO A 345 -8.63 -17.16 -14.93
CA PRO A 345 -8.78 -15.93 -15.69
C PRO A 345 -10.07 -16.00 -16.53
N CYS A 346 -10.52 -14.84 -16.99
CA CYS A 346 -11.53 -14.78 -18.04
C CYS A 346 -11.04 -15.49 -19.32
N GLN A 347 -11.97 -16.07 -20.09
CA GLN A 347 -11.63 -16.99 -21.18
C GLN A 347 -12.21 -16.60 -22.53
N HIS A 348 -12.69 -15.37 -22.68
CA HIS A 348 -13.16 -14.92 -23.98
C HIS A 348 -11.98 -14.72 -24.94
N PRO A 349 -12.19 -14.91 -26.26
CA PRO A 349 -11.16 -14.61 -27.23
C PRO A 349 -10.68 -13.17 -27.10
N ALA A 350 -9.38 -12.99 -26.93
CA ALA A 350 -8.78 -11.67 -26.91
C ALA A 350 -9.03 -10.95 -28.24
N LEU A 351 -9.35 -9.67 -28.17
CA LEU A 351 -9.35 -8.80 -29.33
C LEU A 351 -7.89 -8.51 -29.75
N PRO A 352 -7.64 -8.03 -30.99
CA PRO A 352 -6.32 -7.58 -31.41
C PRO A 352 -5.72 -6.59 -30.39
N GLY A 353 -4.41 -6.64 -30.16
CA GLY A 353 -3.75 -5.98 -29.01
C GLY A 353 -3.92 -4.46 -28.88
N ASN A 354 -4.48 -3.79 -29.88
CA ASN A 354 -4.83 -2.37 -29.84
C ASN A 354 -6.32 -2.09 -29.58
N LYS A 355 -7.11 -3.11 -29.21
CA LYS A 355 -8.54 -3.00 -28.92
C LYS A 355 -8.87 -3.70 -27.62
N SER A 356 -9.26 -2.94 -26.60
CA SER A 356 -9.74 -3.48 -25.33
C SER A 356 -11.18 -4.02 -25.40
N GLY A 357 -11.99 -3.52 -26.35
CA GLY A 357 -13.43 -3.78 -26.40
C GLY A 357 -14.26 -2.90 -25.45
N VAL A 358 -13.62 -2.05 -24.64
CA VAL A 358 -14.29 -1.11 -23.73
C VAL A 358 -15.00 -0.03 -24.56
N LYS A 359 -16.28 0.18 -24.26
CA LYS A 359 -17.16 1.14 -24.94
C LYS A 359 -17.31 2.44 -24.15
N VAL A 360 -17.30 2.35 -22.82
CA VAL A 360 -17.43 3.51 -21.93
C VAL A 360 -16.39 3.46 -20.81
N VAL A 361 -15.69 4.57 -20.59
CA VAL A 361 -14.82 4.75 -19.43
C VAL A 361 -15.36 5.88 -18.57
N VAL A 362 -15.46 5.67 -17.27
CA VAL A 362 -15.89 6.70 -16.32
C VAL A 362 -14.66 7.36 -15.70
N ALA A 363 -14.43 8.62 -16.09
CA ALA A 363 -13.45 9.50 -15.47
C ALA A 363 -14.03 10.08 -14.17
N GLY A 364 -14.06 9.28 -13.12
CA GLY A 364 -14.57 9.70 -11.81
C GLY A 364 -13.63 9.31 -10.70
N LEU A 365 -13.37 10.26 -9.79
CA LEU A 365 -12.69 9.98 -8.53
C LEU A 365 -13.64 9.25 -7.57
N ALA A 366 -13.08 8.53 -6.61
CA ALA A 366 -13.84 7.96 -5.50
C ALA A 366 -14.86 8.96 -4.94
N LYS A 367 -16.09 8.50 -4.66
CA LYS A 367 -17.21 9.33 -4.12
C LYS A 367 -17.85 10.33 -5.07
N THR A 368 -17.48 10.38 -6.34
CA THR A 368 -18.16 11.21 -7.35
C THR A 368 -19.36 10.51 -8.00
N GLY A 369 -19.76 9.32 -7.54
CA GLY A 369 -20.95 8.60 -8.06
C GLY A 369 -20.63 7.50 -9.08
N THR A 370 -19.36 7.17 -9.25
CA THR A 370 -18.79 6.01 -9.96
C THR A 370 -19.67 4.75 -9.89
N ARG A 371 -20.04 4.30 -8.69
CA ARG A 371 -20.90 3.11 -8.52
C ARG A 371 -22.32 3.28 -9.06
N SER A 372 -22.92 4.45 -8.87
CA SER A 372 -24.27 4.72 -9.41
C SER A 372 -24.23 4.69 -10.93
N LEU A 373 -23.18 5.23 -11.53
CA LEU A 373 -22.99 5.25 -12.97
C LEU A 373 -22.65 3.86 -13.53
N ALA A 374 -21.78 3.09 -12.89
CA ALA A 374 -21.49 1.71 -13.29
C ALA A 374 -22.76 0.84 -13.29
N ARG A 375 -23.61 0.99 -12.26
CA ARG A 375 -24.93 0.36 -12.23
C ARG A 375 -25.84 0.84 -13.35
N ALA A 376 -25.87 2.14 -13.62
CA ALA A 376 -26.71 2.66 -14.69
C ALA A 376 -26.28 2.15 -16.07
N LEU A 377 -24.98 2.07 -16.33
CA LEU A 377 -24.42 1.48 -17.55
C LEU A 377 -24.84 0.00 -17.70
N TYR A 378 -24.82 -0.76 -16.61
CA TYR A 378 -25.37 -2.13 -16.58
C TYR A 378 -26.86 -2.16 -16.93
N GLU A 379 -27.67 -1.30 -16.30
CA GLU A 379 -29.13 -1.26 -16.49
C GLU A 379 -29.56 -0.82 -17.90
N ILE A 380 -28.74 -0.05 -18.63
CA ILE A 380 -29.00 0.29 -20.04
C ILE A 380 -28.46 -0.74 -21.05
N GLY A 381 -27.93 -1.87 -20.58
CA GLY A 381 -27.57 -3.01 -21.43
C GLY A 381 -26.06 -3.24 -21.63
N LEU A 382 -25.18 -2.46 -21.01
CA LEU A 382 -23.75 -2.76 -20.97
C LEU A 382 -23.48 -3.79 -19.86
N GLN A 383 -23.77 -5.06 -20.14
CA GLN A 383 -23.84 -6.14 -19.16
C GLN A 383 -22.54 -6.37 -18.37
N HIS A 384 -21.38 -5.99 -18.91
CA HIS A 384 -20.09 -6.04 -18.23
C HIS A 384 -19.61 -4.64 -17.83
N SER A 385 -20.48 -3.86 -17.18
CA SER A 385 -20.14 -2.56 -16.60
C SER A 385 -19.50 -2.74 -15.24
N TYR A 386 -18.18 -2.66 -15.20
CA TYR A 386 -17.38 -2.88 -14.01
C TYR A 386 -17.28 -1.61 -13.18
N HIS A 387 -17.34 -1.79 -11.86
CA HIS A 387 -16.74 -0.86 -10.92
C HIS A 387 -15.31 -1.34 -10.59
N SER A 388 -14.63 -0.62 -9.69
CA SER A 388 -13.26 -0.95 -9.33
C SER A 388 -13.16 -2.34 -8.69
N GLU A 389 -14.16 -2.81 -7.94
CA GLU A 389 -14.16 -4.16 -7.38
C GLU A 389 -14.08 -5.21 -8.48
N GLU A 390 -14.95 -5.14 -9.51
CA GLU A 390 -14.94 -6.13 -10.59
C GLU A 390 -13.68 -6.06 -11.45
N LEU A 391 -13.20 -4.85 -11.72
CA LEU A 391 -11.94 -4.69 -12.47
C LEU A 391 -10.78 -5.32 -11.72
N ASN A 392 -10.68 -5.08 -10.41
CA ASN A 392 -9.72 -5.72 -9.53
C ASN A 392 -9.87 -7.24 -9.54
N PHE A 393 -11.12 -7.69 -9.39
CA PHE A 393 -11.44 -9.09 -9.28
C PHE A 393 -11.13 -9.88 -10.55
N HIS A 394 -11.42 -9.35 -11.74
CA HIS A 394 -11.34 -10.10 -13.00
C HIS A 394 -10.11 -9.76 -13.85
N VAL A 395 -9.62 -8.53 -13.80
CA VAL A 395 -8.60 -8.03 -14.73
C VAL A 395 -7.30 -7.77 -13.99
N TRP A 396 -7.32 -6.83 -13.04
CA TRP A 396 -6.10 -6.26 -12.48
C TRP A 396 -5.35 -7.24 -11.58
N SER A 397 -6.03 -7.97 -10.69
CA SER A 397 -5.38 -8.98 -9.84
C SER A 397 -4.61 -10.02 -10.66
N HIS A 398 -5.11 -10.41 -11.83
CA HIS A 398 -4.42 -11.34 -12.71
C HIS A 398 -3.17 -10.75 -13.37
N ILE A 399 -3.21 -9.47 -13.77
CA ILE A 399 -2.03 -8.75 -14.29
C ILE A 399 -0.99 -8.63 -13.17
N TYR A 400 -1.43 -8.17 -11.99
CA TYR A 400 -0.60 -8.00 -10.81
C TYR A 400 0.09 -9.30 -10.42
N HIS A 401 -0.67 -10.39 -10.24
CA HIS A 401 -0.09 -11.67 -9.84
C HIS A 401 0.84 -12.24 -10.91
N ALA A 402 0.50 -12.13 -12.20
CA ALA A 402 1.36 -12.59 -13.27
C ALA A 402 2.70 -11.82 -13.32
N TYR A 403 2.71 -10.53 -13.01
CA TYR A 403 3.94 -9.74 -12.92
C TYR A 403 4.85 -10.26 -11.80
N TRP A 404 4.31 -10.42 -10.59
CA TRP A 404 5.09 -10.87 -9.44
C TRP A 404 5.50 -12.34 -9.53
N ASP A 405 4.68 -13.19 -10.14
CA ASP A 405 5.06 -14.58 -10.40
C ASP A 405 6.14 -14.69 -11.48
N LYS A 406 6.15 -13.81 -12.49
CA LYS A 406 7.23 -13.75 -13.50
C LYS A 406 8.55 -13.25 -12.93
N GLN A 407 8.54 -12.30 -11.99
CA GLN A 407 9.78 -11.88 -11.34
C GLN A 407 10.49 -13.05 -10.63
N LYS A 408 9.73 -14.02 -10.11
CA LYS A 408 10.29 -15.26 -9.53
C LYS A 408 10.86 -16.23 -10.58
N LEU A 409 10.53 -16.03 -11.86
CA LEU A 409 10.94 -16.87 -12.98
C LEU A 409 12.00 -16.20 -13.86
N LEU A 410 12.43 -14.97 -13.55
CA LEU A 410 13.52 -14.35 -14.28
C LEU A 410 14.79 -15.19 -14.05
N PRO A 411 15.43 -15.67 -15.13
CA PRO A 411 16.52 -16.64 -15.08
C PRO A 411 17.83 -15.96 -14.66
N GLY A 412 17.93 -15.61 -13.38
CA GLY A 412 19.17 -15.14 -12.73
C GLY A 412 19.66 -16.09 -11.64
N ASP A 413 18.74 -16.87 -11.06
CA ASP A 413 19.03 -17.72 -9.92
C ASP A 413 18.90 -19.17 -10.38
N GLY A 414 19.92 -19.65 -11.09
CA GLY A 414 20.01 -21.06 -11.45
C GLY A 414 20.08 -21.92 -10.20
N GLU A 415 18.95 -22.38 -9.69
CA GLU A 415 18.77 -23.70 -9.06
C GLU A 415 17.29 -23.98 -8.75
N ASP A 416 16.81 -25.13 -9.23
CA ASP A 416 15.46 -25.71 -9.11
C ASP A 416 15.07 -26.09 -7.65
N ASN A 417 15.33 -25.25 -6.66
CA ASN A 417 14.94 -25.49 -5.26
C ASN A 417 13.56 -24.88 -4.94
N ILE A 418 12.55 -25.35 -5.67
CA ILE A 418 11.12 -24.97 -5.48
C ILE A 418 10.58 -25.38 -4.09
N THR A 419 11.30 -26.20 -3.32
CA THR A 419 10.84 -26.69 -2.01
C THR A 419 11.38 -25.91 -0.81
N SER A 420 12.44 -25.11 -0.92
CA SER A 420 12.97 -24.33 0.23
C SER A 420 12.33 -22.92 0.36
N THR A 421 11.75 -22.40 -0.73
CA THR A 421 11.22 -21.04 -0.80
C THR A 421 9.83 -20.87 -0.20
N MET A 422 9.12 -21.93 0.19
CA MET A 422 7.79 -21.77 0.80
C MET A 422 7.87 -21.16 2.21
N VAL A 423 8.95 -21.45 2.97
CA VAL A 423 9.20 -20.87 4.30
C VAL A 423 9.95 -19.54 4.19
N GLU A 424 10.90 -19.41 3.26
CA GLU A 424 11.55 -18.11 3.04
C GLU A 424 10.59 -17.05 2.49
N ASN A 425 9.67 -17.41 1.58
CA ASN A 425 8.61 -16.50 1.12
C ASN A 425 7.54 -16.20 2.19
N PHE A 426 7.43 -17.04 3.23
CA PHE A 426 6.57 -16.79 4.39
C PHE A 426 7.14 -15.72 5.32
N VAL A 427 8.47 -15.55 5.31
CA VAL A 427 9.20 -14.66 6.22
C VAL A 427 9.73 -13.42 5.52
N ARG A 428 10.02 -13.48 4.20
CA ARG A 428 10.81 -12.41 3.60
C ARG A 428 10.08 -11.09 3.52
N GLU A 429 8.81 -11.01 3.12
CA GLU A 429 8.01 -9.81 3.39
C GLU A 429 6.50 -10.10 3.36
N PRO A 430 5.72 -9.62 4.36
CA PRO A 430 4.27 -9.57 4.24
C PRO A 430 3.93 -8.73 3.00
N PHE A 431 3.12 -9.28 2.10
CA PHE A 431 2.76 -8.67 0.80
C PHE A 431 2.28 -7.21 0.89
N ALA A 432 1.65 -6.82 2.02
CA ALA A 432 1.27 -5.44 2.30
C ALA A 432 2.45 -4.47 2.43
N VAL A 433 3.60 -4.93 2.93
CA VAL A 433 4.81 -4.13 3.14
C VAL A 433 5.57 -3.96 1.83
N THR A 434 5.73 -5.03 1.05
CA THR A 434 6.44 -5.01 -0.24
C THR A 434 5.72 -4.16 -1.27
N ALA A 435 4.40 -4.26 -1.35
CA ALA A 435 3.63 -3.49 -2.32
C ALA A 435 3.60 -1.98 -2.00
N GLN A 436 3.81 -1.58 -0.74
CA GLN A 436 4.05 -0.18 -0.37
C GLN A 436 5.46 0.28 -0.72
N LEU A 437 6.47 -0.60 -0.62
CA LEU A 437 7.87 -0.25 -0.87
C LEU A 437 8.21 -0.12 -2.37
N PHE A 438 7.60 -0.91 -3.25
CA PHE A 438 7.98 -0.94 -4.66
C PHE A 438 7.13 -0.06 -5.59
N GLY A 439 6.13 0.65 -5.05
CA GLY A 439 5.30 1.59 -5.79
C GLY A 439 4.42 0.92 -6.87
N PRO A 440 3.09 1.02 -6.82
CA PRO A 440 2.23 0.52 -7.91
C PRO A 440 2.49 1.17 -9.26
N GLU A 441 3.08 2.37 -9.27
CA GLU A 441 3.50 3.06 -10.46
C GLU A 441 4.48 2.22 -11.26
N ALA A 442 5.44 1.55 -10.61
CA ALA A 442 6.41 0.68 -11.29
C ALA A 442 5.70 -0.47 -12.02
N LEU A 443 4.72 -1.12 -11.38
CA LEU A 443 3.91 -2.16 -12.03
C LEU A 443 3.09 -1.59 -13.19
N LEU A 444 2.49 -0.43 -13.00
CA LEU A 444 1.66 0.21 -14.02
C LEU A 444 2.50 0.58 -15.26
N PHE A 445 3.68 1.16 -15.04
CA PHE A 445 4.63 1.47 -16.11
C PHE A 445 5.23 0.22 -16.75
N ALA A 446 5.42 -0.85 -15.98
CA ALA A 446 5.90 -2.13 -16.49
C ALA A 446 4.81 -2.94 -17.21
N THR A 447 3.53 -2.62 -17.03
CA THR A 447 2.43 -3.34 -17.67
C THR A 447 2.33 -2.92 -19.14
N PRO A 448 2.60 -3.82 -20.10
CA PRO A 448 2.51 -3.49 -21.50
C PRO A 448 1.07 -3.09 -21.87
N PRO A 449 0.85 -2.03 -22.67
CA PRO A 449 -0.49 -1.60 -23.06
C PRO A 449 -1.31 -2.72 -23.74
N ASP A 450 -0.67 -3.55 -24.56
CA ASP A 450 -1.31 -4.68 -25.23
C ASP A 450 -1.78 -5.77 -24.25
N LEU A 451 -1.05 -5.98 -23.15
CA LEU A 451 -1.47 -6.90 -22.10
C LEU A 451 -2.72 -6.40 -21.39
N LEU A 452 -2.77 -5.11 -21.05
CA LEU A 452 -3.96 -4.51 -20.43
C LEU A 452 -5.16 -4.57 -21.38
N ALA A 453 -4.98 -4.18 -22.65
CA ALA A 453 -6.02 -4.25 -23.67
C ALA A 453 -6.56 -5.68 -23.83
N ARG A 454 -5.64 -6.65 -23.93
CA ARG A 454 -5.97 -8.07 -24.01
C ARG A 454 -6.80 -8.51 -22.81
N LYS A 455 -6.39 -8.20 -21.58
CA LYS A 455 -7.11 -8.63 -20.37
C LYS A 455 -8.49 -7.99 -20.22
N LEU A 456 -8.64 -6.73 -20.59
CA LEU A 456 -9.96 -6.08 -20.68
C LEU A 456 -10.87 -6.82 -21.67
N SER A 457 -10.33 -7.20 -22.84
CA SER A 457 -11.10 -7.90 -23.87
C SER A 457 -11.45 -9.35 -23.51
N GLU A 458 -10.52 -10.09 -22.89
CA GLU A 458 -10.73 -11.46 -22.41
C GLU A 458 -11.84 -11.52 -21.35
N CYS A 459 -12.07 -10.43 -20.60
CA CYS A 459 -13.15 -10.29 -19.62
C CYS A 459 -14.40 -9.55 -20.16
N ARG A 460 -14.43 -9.22 -21.47
CA ARG A 460 -15.54 -8.50 -22.12
C ARG A 460 -15.96 -7.21 -21.41
N VAL A 461 -15.02 -6.47 -20.84
CA VAL A 461 -15.34 -5.22 -20.13
C VAL A 461 -16.02 -4.23 -21.08
N ASP A 462 -17.32 -4.01 -20.90
CA ASP A 462 -18.11 -3.09 -21.73
C ASP A 462 -17.91 -1.65 -21.25
N ALA A 463 -17.91 -1.46 -19.93
CA ALA A 463 -17.67 -0.19 -19.30
C ALA A 463 -16.91 -0.33 -17.99
N VAL A 464 -16.20 0.72 -17.56
CA VAL A 464 -15.43 0.67 -16.31
C VAL A 464 -15.41 2.01 -15.56
N ALA A 465 -15.56 1.96 -14.24
CA ALA A 465 -15.33 3.07 -13.32
C ALA A 465 -14.20 2.75 -12.32
N PHE A 466 -13.23 3.65 -12.19
CA PHE A 466 -11.96 3.42 -11.48
C PHE A 466 -11.93 3.93 -10.02
N ASP A 467 -13.01 3.76 -9.26
CA ASP A 467 -13.09 4.22 -7.86
C ASP A 467 -11.97 3.61 -6.98
N GLY A 468 -11.02 4.42 -6.53
CA GLY A 468 -9.84 3.95 -5.78
C GLY A 468 -8.78 3.24 -6.63
N MET A 469 -8.85 3.39 -7.95
CA MET A 469 -7.87 2.91 -8.93
C MET A 469 -7.69 3.89 -10.09
N GLU A 470 -7.83 5.18 -9.82
CA GLU A 470 -7.88 6.23 -10.84
C GLU A 470 -6.60 6.28 -11.70
N ALA A 471 -5.47 5.76 -11.22
CA ALA A 471 -4.25 5.60 -12.00
C ALA A 471 -4.43 4.71 -13.26
N LEU A 472 -5.39 3.79 -13.27
CA LEU A 472 -5.69 2.92 -14.41
C LEU A 472 -6.54 3.60 -15.49
N PHE A 473 -7.06 4.81 -15.25
CA PHE A 473 -7.88 5.54 -16.21
C PHE A 473 -7.13 5.81 -17.54
N TRP A 474 -5.96 6.46 -17.46
CA TRP A 474 -5.19 6.83 -18.65
C TRP A 474 -4.67 5.63 -19.45
N PRO A 475 -4.06 4.60 -18.82
CA PRO A 475 -3.69 3.37 -19.51
C PRO A 475 -4.87 2.73 -20.24
N THR A 476 -6.05 2.68 -19.61
CA THR A 476 -7.25 2.10 -20.23
C THR A 476 -7.76 2.94 -21.40
N TYR A 477 -7.74 4.27 -21.26
CA TYR A 477 -8.10 5.19 -22.33
C TYR A 477 -7.16 5.06 -23.54
N HIS A 478 -5.85 4.97 -23.32
CA HIS A 478 -4.87 4.86 -24.41
C HIS A 478 -4.99 3.55 -25.21
N VAL A 479 -5.43 2.46 -24.58
CA VAL A 479 -5.71 1.19 -25.27
C VAL A 479 -7.13 1.11 -25.85
N SER A 480 -7.89 2.20 -25.74
CA SER A 480 -9.28 2.32 -26.16
C SER A 480 -9.57 3.73 -26.74
N PRO A 481 -8.87 4.18 -27.80
CA PRO A 481 -8.90 5.58 -28.22
C PRO A 481 -10.29 6.10 -28.66
N ASP A 482 -11.16 5.22 -29.15
CA ASP A 482 -12.52 5.56 -29.59
C ASP A 482 -13.58 5.43 -28.47
N VAL A 483 -13.14 5.27 -27.23
CA VAL A 483 -14.04 5.05 -26.10
C VAL A 483 -14.79 6.32 -25.72
N LYS A 484 -16.05 6.17 -25.33
CA LYS A 484 -16.82 7.26 -24.74
C LYS A 484 -16.38 7.46 -23.29
N VAL A 485 -16.15 8.70 -22.89
CA VAL A 485 -15.74 9.07 -21.54
C VAL A 485 -16.84 9.83 -20.85
N ILE A 486 -17.22 9.38 -19.65
CA ILE A 486 -18.13 10.10 -18.77
C ILE A 486 -17.32 10.71 -17.63
N SER A 487 -17.23 12.04 -17.59
CA SER A 487 -16.53 12.80 -16.56
C SER A 487 -17.46 13.12 -15.39
N LEU A 488 -17.08 12.73 -14.17
CA LEU A 488 -17.87 12.95 -12.96
C LEU A 488 -17.44 14.20 -12.15
N ASN A 489 -17.19 15.31 -12.85
CA ASN A 489 -16.73 16.58 -12.28
C ASN A 489 -17.85 17.49 -11.72
N TRP A 490 -18.92 16.91 -11.17
CA TRP A 490 -20.11 17.68 -10.75
C TRP A 490 -20.06 18.20 -9.31
N ARG A 491 -19.07 17.75 -8.53
CA ARG A 491 -18.79 18.27 -7.19
C ARG A 491 -17.72 19.31 -7.25
N SER A 492 -17.80 20.31 -6.37
CA SER A 492 -16.62 21.11 -6.04
C SER A 492 -15.61 20.27 -5.25
N TYR A 493 -14.35 20.69 -5.23
CA TYR A 493 -13.32 20.05 -4.42
C TYR A 493 -13.73 19.95 -2.93
N ALA A 494 -14.31 21.02 -2.37
CA ALA A 494 -14.78 21.03 -0.98
C ALA A 494 -15.88 19.98 -0.71
N GLU A 495 -16.82 19.79 -1.64
CA GLU A 495 -17.86 18.74 -1.54
C GLU A 495 -17.27 17.33 -1.69
N TYR A 496 -16.28 17.18 -2.57
CA TYR A 496 -15.54 15.93 -2.77
C TYR A 496 -14.76 15.55 -1.50
N SER A 497 -13.87 16.43 -1.02
CA SER A 497 -12.98 16.20 0.13
C SER A 497 -13.78 15.82 1.37
N LYS A 498 -14.80 16.61 1.74
CA LYS A 498 -15.69 16.30 2.87
C LYS A 498 -16.36 14.93 2.73
N SER A 499 -16.81 14.57 1.52
CA SER A 499 -17.44 13.28 1.27
C SER A 499 -16.45 12.11 1.28
N HIS A 500 -15.19 12.36 0.94
CA HIS A 500 -14.13 11.37 0.95
C HIS A 500 -13.71 11.06 2.39
N GLU A 501 -13.42 12.07 3.21
CA GLU A 501 -13.05 11.91 4.62
C GLU A 501 -14.12 11.17 5.43
N SER A 502 -15.37 11.63 5.32
CA SER A 502 -16.50 10.98 6.02
C SER A 502 -16.73 9.55 5.58
N PHE A 503 -16.49 9.25 4.30
CA PHE A 503 -16.58 7.89 3.77
C PHE A 503 -15.48 7.00 4.32
N MET A 504 -14.22 7.46 4.35
CA MET A 504 -13.10 6.63 4.80
C MET A 504 -13.25 6.24 6.27
N ALA A 505 -13.71 7.14 7.13
CA ALA A 505 -13.99 6.82 8.54
C ALA A 505 -15.09 5.75 8.68
N LEU A 506 -16.20 5.92 7.96
CA LEU A 506 -17.32 4.98 8.01
C LEU A 506 -16.99 3.63 7.36
N LEU A 507 -16.25 3.64 6.25
CA LEU A 507 -15.76 2.44 5.58
C LEU A 507 -14.84 1.65 6.52
N SER A 508 -13.87 2.32 7.16
CA SER A 508 -12.94 1.68 8.09
C SER A 508 -13.67 1.00 9.26
N LEU A 509 -14.60 1.73 9.89
CA LEU A 509 -15.42 1.16 10.97
C LEU A 509 -16.25 -0.04 10.48
N THR A 510 -16.84 0.07 9.30
CA THR A 510 -17.64 -1.01 8.70
C THR A 510 -16.79 -2.23 8.40
N LEU A 511 -15.62 -2.06 7.76
CA LEU A 511 -14.69 -3.15 7.44
C LEU A 511 -14.20 -3.85 8.71
N ILE A 512 -13.96 -3.14 9.80
CA ILE A 512 -13.59 -3.76 11.08
C ILE A 512 -14.75 -4.60 11.63
N LEU A 513 -15.96 -4.03 11.71
CA LEU A 513 -17.12 -4.71 12.30
C LEU A 513 -17.57 -5.92 11.48
N VAL A 514 -17.67 -5.75 10.16
CA VAL A 514 -18.05 -6.81 9.23
C VAL A 514 -16.92 -7.84 9.11
N GLY A 515 -15.67 -7.37 9.07
CA GLY A 515 -14.47 -8.21 9.05
C GLY A 515 -14.43 -9.19 10.21
N ILE A 516 -14.73 -8.77 11.44
CA ILE A 516 -14.78 -9.67 12.61
C ILE A 516 -15.67 -10.90 12.38
N VAL A 517 -16.83 -10.71 11.73
CA VAL A 517 -17.75 -11.82 11.42
C VAL A 517 -17.21 -12.66 10.26
N MET A 518 -16.78 -11.98 9.19
CA MET A 518 -16.32 -12.60 7.96
C MET A 518 -15.01 -13.39 8.13
N TYR A 519 -14.09 -12.92 8.98
CA TYR A 519 -12.75 -13.47 9.11
C TYR A 519 -12.72 -14.93 9.57
N SER A 520 -13.83 -15.45 10.12
CA SER A 520 -14.02 -16.90 10.35
C SER A 520 -13.54 -17.76 9.19
N MET A 521 -13.73 -17.29 7.96
CA MET A 521 -13.42 -18.06 6.78
C MET A 521 -11.94 -18.19 6.45
N HIS A 522 -11.06 -17.38 7.05
CA HIS A 522 -9.62 -17.42 6.81
C HIS A 522 -8.87 -18.21 7.88
N PHE A 523 -9.55 -18.69 8.93
CA PHE A 523 -8.90 -19.51 9.95
C PHE A 523 -8.44 -20.87 9.40
N LEU A 524 -9.28 -21.46 8.53
CA LEU A 524 -9.00 -22.67 7.76
C LEU A 524 -9.30 -22.36 6.29
N PRO A 525 -8.77 -23.12 5.32
CA PRO A 525 -9.00 -22.85 3.90
C PRO A 525 -10.41 -23.29 3.47
N TRP A 526 -11.44 -22.61 4.00
CA TRP A 526 -12.85 -22.95 3.79
C TRP A 526 -13.29 -22.81 2.32
N THR A 527 -12.56 -22.02 1.53
CA THR A 527 -12.66 -21.94 0.07
C THR A 527 -12.47 -23.27 -0.64
N VAL A 528 -11.68 -24.20 -0.09
CA VAL A 528 -11.56 -25.54 -0.65
C VAL A 528 -12.92 -26.21 -0.70
N LEU A 529 -13.69 -26.10 0.39
CA LEU A 529 -15.03 -26.65 0.45
C LEU A 529 -15.94 -25.97 -0.59
N LEU A 530 -15.87 -24.65 -0.71
CA LEU A 530 -16.60 -23.91 -1.74
C LEU A 530 -16.31 -24.48 -3.13
N PHE A 531 -15.06 -24.79 -3.46
CA PHE A 531 -14.71 -25.33 -4.77
C PHE A 531 -15.21 -26.76 -5.05
N TYR A 532 -15.45 -27.55 -4.00
CA TYR A 532 -16.14 -28.85 -4.15
C TYR A 532 -17.65 -28.68 -4.27
N LEU A 533 -18.21 -27.65 -3.63
CA LEU A 533 -19.64 -27.37 -3.66
C LEU A 533 -20.07 -26.60 -4.93
N ASP A 534 -19.18 -25.80 -5.52
CA ASP A 534 -19.48 -24.94 -6.68
C ASP A 534 -20.03 -25.75 -7.86
N PRO A 535 -19.42 -26.89 -8.29
CA PRO A 535 -19.99 -27.72 -9.35
C PRO A 535 -21.38 -28.29 -9.00
N LEU A 536 -21.62 -28.62 -7.73
CA LEU A 536 -22.92 -29.12 -7.27
C LEU A 536 -24.00 -28.04 -7.33
N ALA A 537 -23.62 -26.77 -7.25
CA ALA A 537 -24.49 -25.60 -7.42
C ALA A 537 -24.57 -25.12 -8.88
N GLY A 538 -24.00 -25.86 -9.84
CA GLY A 538 -23.99 -25.49 -11.26
C GLY A 538 -22.85 -24.54 -11.66
N SER A 539 -21.77 -24.53 -10.88
CA SER A 539 -20.54 -23.76 -11.08
C SER A 539 -20.72 -22.23 -11.16
N PRO A 540 -21.53 -21.58 -10.28
CA PRO A 540 -21.73 -20.14 -10.36
C PRO A 540 -20.44 -19.32 -10.20
N VAL A 541 -19.52 -19.73 -9.33
CA VAL A 541 -18.24 -19.01 -9.13
C VAL A 541 -17.35 -19.19 -10.35
N GLU A 542 -17.14 -20.43 -10.79
CA GLU A 542 -16.31 -20.71 -11.96
C GLU A 542 -16.84 -20.04 -13.24
N LYS A 543 -18.16 -20.08 -13.48
CA LYS A 543 -18.78 -19.40 -14.61
C LYS A 543 -18.52 -17.90 -14.57
N MET A 544 -18.81 -17.25 -13.44
CA MET A 544 -18.55 -15.81 -13.31
C MET A 544 -17.08 -15.47 -13.56
N MET A 545 -16.14 -16.25 -13.01
CA MET A 545 -14.71 -16.01 -13.20
C MET A 545 -14.27 -16.15 -14.65
N ARG A 546 -14.75 -17.18 -15.37
CA ARG A 546 -14.41 -17.40 -16.78
C ARG A 546 -15.10 -16.42 -17.71
N GLU A 547 -16.33 -16.02 -17.38
CA GLU A 547 -17.17 -15.15 -18.20
C GLU A 547 -16.90 -13.66 -17.94
N GLY A 548 -16.29 -13.31 -16.80
CA GLY A 548 -16.09 -11.91 -16.41
C GLY A 548 -17.39 -11.22 -15.98
N GLY A 549 -18.41 -11.93 -15.53
CA GLY A 549 -19.65 -11.27 -15.09
C GLY A 549 -20.85 -12.19 -14.99
N PRO A 550 -22.04 -11.65 -14.61
CA PRO A 550 -22.33 -10.23 -14.36
C PRO A 550 -21.57 -9.63 -13.16
N PRO A 551 -21.41 -8.29 -13.09
CA PRO A 551 -20.67 -7.62 -12.02
C PRO A 551 -21.16 -7.99 -10.62
N VAL A 552 -20.23 -8.21 -9.68
CA VAL A 552 -20.55 -8.62 -8.30
C VAL A 552 -21.41 -7.59 -7.56
N THR A 553 -21.31 -6.32 -7.95
CA THR A 553 -22.14 -5.21 -7.45
C THR A 553 -23.58 -5.24 -7.94
N GLN A 554 -23.89 -5.99 -9.00
CA GLN A 554 -25.24 -6.11 -9.56
C GLN A 554 -25.88 -7.47 -9.24
N HIS A 555 -25.09 -8.54 -9.24
CA HIS A 555 -25.57 -9.89 -9.03
C HIS A 555 -24.67 -10.62 -8.04
N TYR A 556 -25.18 -10.84 -6.83
CA TYR A 556 -24.38 -11.30 -5.69
C TYR A 556 -24.98 -12.55 -4.99
N PRO A 557 -25.06 -13.70 -5.69
CA PRO A 557 -25.61 -14.94 -5.13
C PRO A 557 -24.71 -15.49 -4.01
N LEU A 558 -25.27 -16.37 -3.16
CA LEU A 558 -24.60 -16.84 -1.95
C LEU A 558 -23.20 -17.46 -2.19
N PHE A 559 -23.03 -18.29 -3.21
CA PHE A 559 -21.74 -18.92 -3.53
C PHE A 559 -20.69 -17.88 -3.95
N LEU A 560 -21.10 -16.90 -4.74
CA LEU A 560 -20.24 -15.80 -5.12
C LEU A 560 -19.94 -14.91 -3.91
N ALA A 561 -20.91 -14.66 -3.05
CA ALA A 561 -20.71 -13.89 -1.83
C ALA A 561 -19.70 -14.57 -0.89
N TRP A 562 -19.74 -15.90 -0.81
CA TRP A 562 -18.72 -16.67 -0.11
C TRP A 562 -17.36 -16.52 -0.79
N TYR A 563 -17.26 -16.75 -2.10
CA TYR A 563 -15.99 -16.61 -2.82
C TYR A 563 -15.37 -15.21 -2.70
N HIS A 564 -16.19 -14.18 -2.92
CA HIS A 564 -15.81 -12.79 -2.83
C HIS A 564 -15.28 -12.48 -1.43
N THR A 565 -15.99 -12.89 -0.36
CA THR A 565 -15.48 -12.65 1.01
C THR A 565 -14.12 -13.31 1.23
N ALA A 566 -13.91 -14.52 0.69
CA ALA A 566 -12.68 -15.26 0.88
C ALA A 566 -11.47 -14.66 0.17
N THR A 567 -11.73 -13.88 -0.88
CA THR A 567 -10.70 -13.35 -1.76
C THR A 567 -10.64 -11.83 -1.72
N ASN A 568 -11.55 -11.16 -1.02
CA ASN A 568 -11.72 -9.70 -1.04
C ASN A 568 -10.46 -8.97 -0.59
N THR A 569 -9.81 -9.42 0.50
CA THR A 569 -8.59 -8.79 0.99
C THR A 569 -7.50 -8.78 -0.08
N ARG A 570 -7.19 -9.95 -0.63
CA ARG A 570 -6.16 -10.11 -1.67
C ARG A 570 -6.54 -9.47 -3.01
N ARG A 571 -7.73 -9.77 -3.53
CA ARG A 571 -8.16 -9.39 -4.87
C ARG A 571 -8.70 -7.98 -4.98
N ILE A 572 -9.04 -7.30 -3.88
CA ILE A 572 -9.68 -5.97 -3.92
C ILE A 572 -9.02 -5.01 -2.92
N LEU A 573 -9.10 -5.29 -1.62
CA LEU A 573 -8.68 -4.32 -0.58
C LEU A 573 -7.19 -3.98 -0.67
N MET A 574 -6.34 -4.97 -0.93
CA MET A 574 -4.92 -4.75 -1.13
C MET A 574 -4.68 -3.88 -2.36
N HIS A 575 -5.38 -4.08 -3.47
CA HIS A 575 -5.21 -3.26 -4.67
C HIS A 575 -5.68 -1.80 -4.49
N TRP A 576 -6.68 -1.54 -3.65
CA TRP A 576 -7.03 -0.18 -3.26
C TRP A 576 -5.96 0.50 -2.40
N SER A 577 -5.21 -0.28 -1.63
CA SER A 577 -4.22 0.22 -0.68
C SER A 577 -2.84 0.39 -1.28
N VAL A 578 -2.55 -0.28 -2.40
CA VAL A 578 -1.27 -0.21 -3.12
C VAL A 578 -1.30 0.93 -4.13
N GLY A 579 -1.65 2.15 -3.71
CA GLY A 579 -1.47 3.42 -4.45
C GLY A 579 -2.00 3.52 -5.89
N LEU A 580 -2.90 2.65 -6.35
CA LEU A 580 -3.63 2.86 -7.60
C LEU A 580 -4.69 3.95 -7.46
N GLY A 581 -5.16 4.17 -6.22
CA GLY A 581 -6.05 5.26 -5.87
C GLY A 581 -5.34 6.59 -5.93
N ILE A 582 -5.91 7.55 -6.64
CA ILE A 582 -5.41 8.93 -6.64
C ILE A 582 -6.17 9.72 -5.57
N HIS A 583 -5.46 10.11 -4.53
CA HIS A 583 -5.96 11.11 -3.58
C HIS A 583 -5.62 12.50 -4.11
N MET A 584 -6.62 13.39 -4.20
CA MET A 584 -6.41 14.79 -4.59
C MET A 584 -6.22 15.63 -3.32
N PRO A 585 -4.99 16.04 -2.98
CA PRO A 585 -4.73 16.78 -1.74
C PRO A 585 -5.13 18.25 -1.85
N SER A 586 -5.36 18.75 -3.06
CA SER A 586 -5.67 20.15 -3.32
C SER A 586 -6.75 20.31 -4.39
N GLU A 587 -7.44 21.47 -4.36
CA GLU A 587 -8.39 21.88 -5.40
C GLU A 587 -7.72 21.97 -6.77
N VAL A 588 -6.46 22.43 -6.82
CA VAL A 588 -5.68 22.53 -8.06
C VAL A 588 -5.45 21.15 -8.68
N ASP A 589 -5.12 20.13 -7.89
CA ASP A 589 -4.94 18.76 -8.39
C ASP A 589 -6.26 18.14 -8.85
N TYR A 590 -7.34 18.39 -8.10
CA TYR A 590 -8.68 17.97 -8.47
C TYR A 590 -9.13 18.57 -9.81
N ASP A 591 -8.96 19.88 -9.97
CA ASP A 591 -9.34 20.60 -11.19
C ASP A 591 -8.43 20.21 -12.36
N ASP A 592 -7.11 20.09 -12.17
CA ASP A 592 -6.20 19.68 -13.24
C ASP A 592 -6.50 18.27 -13.76
N TYR A 593 -6.90 17.34 -12.88
CA TYR A 593 -7.34 16.01 -13.31
C TYR A 593 -8.51 16.09 -14.32
N PHE A 594 -9.56 16.83 -13.99
CA PHE A 594 -10.73 16.96 -14.87
C PHE A 594 -10.46 17.85 -16.08
N ASP A 595 -9.67 18.91 -15.95
CA ASP A 595 -9.22 19.71 -17.08
C ASP A 595 -8.39 18.89 -18.06
N ARG A 596 -7.54 17.99 -17.57
CA ARG A 596 -6.81 17.06 -18.43
C ARG A 596 -7.76 16.14 -19.19
N VAL A 597 -8.81 15.62 -18.55
CA VAL A 597 -9.86 14.85 -19.25
C VAL A 597 -10.49 15.67 -20.37
N ARG A 598 -10.89 16.93 -20.10
CA ARG A 598 -11.45 17.84 -21.11
C ARG A 598 -10.49 18.16 -22.26
N ARG A 599 -9.19 18.28 -21.97
CA ARG A 599 -8.16 18.60 -22.97
C ARG A 599 -7.86 17.42 -23.90
N VAL A 600 -7.83 16.20 -23.35
CA VAL A 600 -7.38 15.01 -24.08
C VAL A 600 -8.53 14.31 -24.80
N VAL A 601 -9.72 14.24 -24.20
CA VAL A 601 -10.85 13.51 -24.77
C VAL A 601 -11.59 14.39 -25.79
N PRO A 602 -11.83 13.92 -27.03
CA PRO A 602 -12.65 14.62 -28.01
C PRO A 602 -14.03 14.96 -27.46
N LYS A 603 -14.56 16.15 -27.78
CA LYS A 603 -15.82 16.66 -27.21
C LYS A 603 -17.02 15.75 -27.52
N GLU A 604 -17.04 15.13 -28.69
CA GLU A 604 -18.05 14.17 -29.13
C GLU A 604 -18.03 12.86 -28.32
N ASN A 605 -16.88 12.53 -27.73
CA ASN A 605 -16.67 11.35 -26.90
C ASN A 605 -16.68 11.69 -25.40
N LEU A 606 -16.99 12.92 -25.02
CA LEU A 606 -16.98 13.37 -23.62
C LEU A 606 -18.38 13.80 -23.16
N LEU A 607 -18.87 13.17 -22.10
CA LEU A 607 -20.05 13.61 -21.36
C LEU A 607 -19.63 14.07 -19.97
N GLU A 608 -19.75 15.37 -19.69
CA GLU A 608 -19.68 15.88 -18.32
C GLU A 608 -21.00 15.57 -17.60
N TRP A 609 -20.93 14.71 -16.60
CA TRP A 609 -22.09 14.15 -15.93
C TRP A 609 -22.29 14.74 -14.55
N ASP A 610 -23.43 15.42 -14.37
CA ASP A 610 -23.95 15.91 -13.11
C ASP A 610 -25.08 15.03 -12.61
N MET A 611 -24.81 14.31 -11.51
CA MET A 611 -25.78 13.43 -10.84
C MET A 611 -27.08 14.14 -10.42
N LYS A 612 -27.10 15.48 -10.34
CA LYS A 612 -28.28 16.28 -10.00
C LYS A 612 -29.08 16.72 -11.23
N ARG A 613 -28.46 16.79 -12.40
CA ARG A 613 -29.06 17.38 -13.61
C ARG A 613 -29.33 16.36 -14.70
N ASN A 614 -28.38 15.47 -14.93
CA ASN A 614 -28.50 14.49 -15.99
C ASN A 614 -29.51 13.40 -15.65
N THR A 615 -30.08 12.83 -16.71
CA THR A 615 -31.11 11.80 -16.64
C THR A 615 -30.69 10.54 -17.39
N TRP A 616 -31.44 9.46 -17.22
CA TRP A 616 -31.23 8.22 -17.97
C TRP A 616 -31.23 8.45 -19.49
N GLU A 617 -32.08 9.36 -19.97
CA GLU A 617 -32.17 9.71 -21.39
C GLU A 617 -30.87 10.35 -21.91
N ASP A 618 -30.23 11.23 -21.12
CA ASP A 618 -28.91 11.79 -21.47
C ASP A 618 -27.86 10.69 -21.59
N LEU A 619 -27.86 9.74 -20.63
CA LEU A 619 -26.94 8.63 -20.62
C LEU A 619 -27.14 7.72 -21.84
N CYS A 620 -28.39 7.30 -22.10
CA CYS A 620 -28.74 6.46 -23.24
C CYS A 620 -28.39 7.14 -24.57
N LYS A 621 -28.72 8.43 -24.72
CA LYS A 621 -28.37 9.22 -25.91
C LYS A 621 -26.87 9.28 -26.12
N PHE A 622 -26.11 9.59 -25.06
CA PHE A 622 -24.66 9.67 -25.16
C PHE A 622 -24.03 8.31 -25.48
N VAL A 623 -24.45 7.23 -24.83
CA VAL A 623 -23.94 5.88 -25.07
C VAL A 623 -24.37 5.34 -26.44
N GLY A 624 -25.49 5.81 -26.98
CA GLY A 624 -26.05 5.36 -28.26
C GLY A 624 -27.01 4.18 -28.11
N VAL A 625 -27.74 4.11 -27.00
CA VAL A 625 -28.82 3.15 -26.76
C VAL A 625 -30.13 3.76 -27.28
N GLU A 626 -30.74 3.14 -28.30
CA GLU A 626 -31.92 3.69 -28.98
C GLU A 626 -33.17 3.76 -28.09
N GLU A 627 -33.44 2.70 -27.32
CA GLU A 627 -34.60 2.63 -26.41
C GLU A 627 -34.11 2.63 -24.96
N CYS A 628 -34.30 3.76 -24.27
CA CYS A 628 -33.89 3.90 -22.89
C CYS A 628 -34.91 3.23 -21.95
N ALA A 629 -34.54 2.08 -21.36
CA ALA A 629 -35.44 1.30 -20.49
C ALA A 629 -35.82 2.02 -19.17
N ARG A 630 -35.14 3.12 -18.83
CA ARG A 630 -35.30 3.90 -17.61
C ARG A 630 -35.47 5.38 -17.97
N THR A 631 -36.15 6.12 -17.10
CA THR A 631 -36.40 7.56 -17.31
C THR A 631 -36.10 8.38 -16.05
N GLY A 632 -35.81 9.67 -16.24
CA GLY A 632 -35.58 10.61 -15.14
C GLY A 632 -34.19 10.51 -14.49
N HIS A 633 -34.05 10.96 -13.24
CA HIS A 633 -32.75 11.01 -12.57
C HIS A 633 -32.25 9.65 -12.09
N LEU A 634 -30.93 9.45 -12.12
CA LEU A 634 -30.29 8.24 -11.60
C LEU A 634 -30.42 8.18 -10.07
N PRO A 635 -30.83 7.03 -9.50
CA PRO A 635 -30.83 6.86 -8.06
C PRO A 635 -29.39 6.86 -7.53
N ARG A 636 -29.18 7.49 -6.37
CA ARG A 636 -27.89 7.46 -5.69
C ARG A 636 -27.64 6.06 -5.10
N ALA A 637 -26.61 5.38 -5.58
CA ALA A 637 -26.13 4.14 -4.95
C ALA A 637 -25.50 4.45 -3.59
N ILE A 638 -25.75 3.59 -2.60
CA ILE A 638 -25.04 3.64 -1.32
C ILE A 638 -23.69 2.95 -1.52
N SER A 639 -22.60 3.57 -1.05
CA SER A 639 -21.25 3.03 -1.22
C SER A 639 -20.87 2.00 -0.15
N ILE A 640 -21.44 2.07 1.05
CA ILE A 640 -21.07 1.23 2.20
C ILE A 640 -22.18 0.21 2.46
N LEU A 641 -21.83 -1.05 2.69
CA LEU A 641 -22.78 -2.15 2.87
C LEU A 641 -23.74 -2.31 1.67
N ASN A 642 -23.26 -2.02 0.46
CA ASN A 642 -24.07 -2.12 -0.75
C ASN A 642 -24.48 -3.57 -1.03
N PHE A 643 -23.58 -4.52 -0.86
CA PHE A 643 -23.89 -5.94 -1.06
C PHE A 643 -24.96 -6.41 -0.07
N GLU A 644 -24.88 -5.93 1.17
CA GLU A 644 -25.82 -6.27 2.23
C GLU A 644 -27.19 -5.67 1.99
N ARG A 645 -27.24 -4.43 1.50
CA ARG A 645 -28.49 -3.75 1.18
C ARG A 645 -29.13 -4.29 -0.10
N ASP A 646 -28.34 -4.52 -1.14
CA ASP A 646 -28.83 -4.91 -2.47
C ASP A 646 -29.07 -6.42 -2.54
N SER A 647 -28.46 -7.22 -1.65
CA SER A 647 -28.67 -8.67 -1.51
C SER A 647 -28.90 -9.08 -0.04
N PRO A 648 -30.00 -8.61 0.59
CA PRO A 648 -30.24 -8.81 2.02
C PRO A 648 -30.41 -10.28 2.40
N ILE A 649 -31.01 -11.09 1.52
CA ILE A 649 -31.16 -12.53 1.72
C ILE A 649 -29.78 -13.20 1.81
N CYS A 650 -28.86 -12.86 0.89
CA CYS A 650 -27.49 -13.37 0.93
C CYS A 650 -26.76 -12.91 2.19
N PHE A 651 -26.93 -11.66 2.61
CA PHE A 651 -26.33 -11.17 3.86
C PHE A 651 -26.83 -11.92 5.09
N TRP A 652 -28.14 -12.00 5.28
CA TRP A 652 -28.72 -12.69 6.43
C TRP A 652 -28.45 -14.19 6.41
N GLY A 653 -28.35 -14.82 5.23
CA GLY A 653 -27.94 -16.21 5.08
C GLY A 653 -26.47 -16.47 5.43
N ARG A 654 -25.58 -15.49 5.19
CA ARG A 654 -24.15 -15.59 5.51
C ARG A 654 -23.85 -15.52 7.00
N ILE A 655 -24.59 -14.72 7.77
CA ILE A 655 -24.35 -14.57 9.22
C ILE A 655 -24.33 -15.92 9.97
N PRO A 656 -25.39 -16.76 9.95
CA PRO A 656 -25.38 -18.04 10.64
C PRO A 656 -24.30 -18.99 10.08
N PHE A 657 -23.99 -18.89 8.78
CA PHE A 657 -22.90 -19.65 8.17
C PHE A 657 -21.54 -19.27 8.76
N HIS A 658 -21.20 -17.99 8.85
CA HIS A 658 -19.94 -17.53 9.46
C HIS A 658 -19.87 -17.84 10.96
N LEU A 659 -20.99 -17.73 11.68
CA LEU A 659 -21.05 -18.13 13.09
C LEU A 659 -20.81 -19.64 13.28
N LEU A 660 -21.33 -20.47 12.34
CA LEU A 660 -21.04 -21.89 12.30
C LEU A 660 -19.55 -22.15 12.01
N LEU A 661 -18.95 -21.46 11.05
CA LEU A 661 -17.51 -21.58 10.77
C LEU A 661 -16.67 -21.20 11.99
N HIS A 662 -17.00 -20.09 12.66
CA HIS A 662 -16.37 -19.72 13.94
C HIS A 662 -16.43 -20.84 14.97
N ARG A 663 -17.61 -21.47 15.13
CA ARG A 663 -17.78 -22.60 16.04
C ARG A 663 -16.92 -23.81 15.64
N ILE A 664 -16.88 -24.15 14.34
CA ILE A 664 -16.10 -25.28 13.84
C ILE A 664 -14.60 -25.02 13.99
N ASN A 665 -14.13 -23.84 13.60
CA ASN A 665 -12.76 -23.38 13.81
C ASN A 665 -12.35 -23.54 15.27
N TRP A 666 -13.22 -23.12 16.19
CA TRP A 666 -12.97 -23.23 17.62
C TRP A 666 -12.91 -24.69 18.10
N ALA A 667 -13.81 -25.54 17.61
CA ALA A 667 -13.80 -26.96 17.94
C ALA A 667 -12.51 -27.65 17.46
N ILE A 668 -12.09 -27.36 16.23
CA ILE A 668 -10.85 -27.89 15.64
C ILE A 668 -9.64 -27.38 16.42
N LEU A 669 -9.55 -26.08 16.66
CA LEU A 669 -8.47 -25.48 17.43
C LEU A 669 -8.38 -26.06 18.84
N GLY A 670 -9.52 -26.16 19.54
CA GLY A 670 -9.61 -26.77 20.86
C GLY A 670 -9.15 -28.23 20.88
N ALA A 671 -9.53 -29.01 19.85
CA ALA A 671 -9.07 -30.39 19.69
C ALA A 671 -7.56 -30.47 19.45
N VAL A 672 -7.00 -29.63 18.56
CA VAL A 672 -5.56 -29.56 18.28
C VAL A 672 -4.78 -29.20 19.56
N ILE A 673 -5.22 -28.17 20.28
CA ILE A 673 -4.61 -27.76 21.56
C ILE A 673 -4.67 -28.90 22.57
N SER A 674 -5.79 -29.61 22.66
CA SER A 674 -5.96 -30.75 23.58
C SER A 674 -5.00 -31.90 23.24
N VAL A 675 -4.85 -32.23 21.95
CA VAL A 675 -3.91 -33.25 21.47
C VAL A 675 -2.47 -32.85 21.77
N VAL A 676 -2.08 -31.61 21.45
CA VAL A 676 -0.73 -31.09 21.72
C VAL A 676 -0.43 -31.10 23.22
N SER A 677 -1.39 -30.69 24.06
CA SER A 677 -1.26 -30.74 25.52
C SER A 677 -1.11 -32.16 26.04
N SER A 678 -1.87 -33.12 25.48
CA SER A 678 -1.83 -34.53 25.86
C SER A 678 -0.50 -35.19 25.47
N VAL A 679 -0.04 -35.00 24.23
CA VAL A 679 1.26 -35.48 23.73
C VAL A 679 2.38 -34.91 24.59
N ARG A 680 2.34 -33.60 24.85
CA ARG A 680 3.32 -32.93 25.71
C ARG A 680 3.37 -33.54 27.11
N THR A 681 2.22 -33.76 27.74
CA THR A 681 2.15 -34.31 29.10
C THR A 681 2.76 -35.72 29.14
N ARG A 682 2.49 -36.53 28.11
CA ARG A 682 3.10 -37.86 27.94
C ARG A 682 4.62 -37.76 27.71
N VAL A 683 5.09 -36.89 26.83
CA VAL A 683 6.53 -36.67 26.58
C VAL A 683 7.23 -36.20 27.86
N ALA A 684 6.66 -35.24 28.58
CA ALA A 684 7.21 -34.78 29.84
C ALA A 684 7.29 -35.91 30.88
N SER A 685 6.26 -36.74 30.97
CA SER A 685 6.27 -37.92 31.84
C SER A 685 7.32 -38.97 31.42
N LEU A 686 7.58 -39.12 30.12
CA LEU A 686 8.60 -40.02 29.59
C LEU A 686 10.02 -39.49 29.79
N VAL A 687 10.22 -38.17 29.74
CA VAL A 687 11.53 -37.53 29.99
C VAL A 687 11.87 -37.51 31.49
N THR A 688 10.85 -37.53 32.35
CA THR A 688 11.04 -37.54 33.82
C THR A 688 11.32 -38.96 34.34
N ARG A 689 10.84 -39.99 33.63
CA ARG A 689 11.15 -41.40 33.89
C ARG A 689 12.49 -41.76 33.27
#